data_AF-A0A430FKH6-F1
#
_entry.id   AF-A0A430FKH6-F1
#
_cell.length_a   1.000
_cell.length_b   1.000
_cell.length_c   1.000
_cell.angle_alpha   90.00
_cell.angle_beta   90.00
_cell.angle_gamma   90.00
#
_symmetry.space_group_name_H-M   'P 1'
#
loop_
_entity.id
_entity.type
_entity.pdbx_description
1 polymer ?
#
loop_
_entity_poly.entity_id
_entity_poly.type
_entity_poly.pdbx_seq_one_letter_code
_entity_poly.pdbx_strand_id
1 'polypeptide(L)'
;MVDTDRFQFPPIDDDAPQTPQSNSAGTVDMVNSQTADNAKSDSVNMSADTSVETSTNTSDNTSTTASSNQAAHKIAEEKHSGHRMQNNHGAHQGKKKYFHIATPEWWTKFKESKFYSIWEKRIKFSYGAYAVVFFLVLSQMDALQQWGTALDQSYDPHSDLSLWQQIFESTYTYLSSVAGWLNGFALALIYLVLLFIINRFWIATGVFVTLMTVFGIANKIKISLRNEPIIPSDFMFLSGGQGESITSFISGDLEALVHAAVAYVIWFFIICIALQFIDKRRAFIYCSWRHPLRNVKNIVGTASRILAAILSVVFLLNYSFGVANTESGTYEFLTENFGYAPKPWNTYEDAQANGTITTFLSLTKIRAMEKPNQYNKQAMQAIAKKYQQQADQINAERSTKLTDNTVIAVLSESFSDPTRVPGISFSEDPIPFIRDLKNNTTSGLMLSSGYGGGTANLEFQELSGLSMALFDPSLLSPYQQLIPKLPGLYTFNQAWNQACGSKDCSVAFHPYQKNFYLRDSNYKKFGFSKFETLDTDPAVTHQDKLEKSIYVSDAAAYANVLDEVRSNDRNQFVQLITMQNHTPYTTQYDPGTNQFVGANTSPDLDEHERKAISAYAKGLNYTDQETQQFLSQLDAVDKPITVIFYGDHLPGLYSTAHKDPNNELALHETDYFIWSNAKSRELNPHLNDQMNQYSASNYFLAQSATHLNAKVSPYLALLTQTHEAIPAMARITPTNGTWAPGDTVTVVDHEGKLIPENQLNDHAKELLHDYMLIQYDMTVGDHYLDDMKFTAMPQ
;
A
#
# COMPACT_ATOMS: atom_id res chain seq x y z
N MET A 1 36.79 -27.26 24.39
CA MET A 1 38.06 -26.83 23.76
C MET A 1 37.87 -26.87 22.26
N VAL A 2 37.33 -25.78 21.73
CA VAL A 2 37.38 -25.38 20.31
C VAL A 2 37.55 -23.86 20.38
N ASP A 3 38.59 -23.38 19.71
CA ASP A 3 39.16 -22.05 19.80
C ASP A 3 38.33 -21.08 18.94
N THR A 4 37.83 -20.01 19.57
CA THR A 4 37.09 -18.92 18.92
C THR A 4 37.82 -17.62 19.28
N ASP A 5 38.59 -17.08 18.34
CA ASP A 5 39.09 -15.70 18.39
C ASP A 5 39.14 -15.21 16.93
N ARG A 6 38.31 -14.23 16.51
CA ARG A 6 38.39 -12.76 16.67
C ARG A 6 38.67 -12.12 15.30
N PHE A 7 37.63 -11.58 14.67
CA PHE A 7 37.78 -10.44 13.76
C PHE A 7 37.51 -9.16 14.57
N GLN A 8 38.59 -8.47 14.94
CA GLN A 8 38.54 -7.11 15.48
C GLN A 8 38.73 -6.12 14.32
N PHE A 9 37.79 -5.19 14.16
CA PHE A 9 37.97 -4.00 13.32
C PHE A 9 38.83 -2.97 14.09
N PRO A 10 39.75 -2.24 13.44
CA PRO A 10 40.53 -1.19 14.09
C PRO A 10 39.70 0.08 14.37
N PRO A 11 40.07 0.90 15.36
CA PRO A 11 39.36 2.13 15.70
C PRO A 11 39.66 3.23 14.67
N ILE A 12 38.63 4.02 14.34
CA ILE A 12 38.75 5.27 13.59
C ILE A 12 38.94 6.39 14.61
N ASP A 13 40.09 7.05 14.55
CA ASP A 13 40.40 8.24 15.35
C ASP A 13 39.59 9.45 14.87
N ASP A 14 39.00 10.15 15.85
CA ASP A 14 38.43 11.49 15.74
C ASP A 14 39.56 12.50 15.52
N ASP A 15 39.52 13.26 14.42
CA ASP A 15 40.10 14.60 14.34
C ASP A 15 39.43 15.41 13.22
N ALA A 16 38.56 16.34 13.62
CA ALA A 16 38.21 17.52 12.83
C ALA A 16 39.32 18.59 13.07
N PRO A 17 39.59 19.54 12.14
CA PRO A 17 38.61 20.62 11.93
C PRO A 17 38.61 21.33 10.56
N GLN A 18 37.52 22.09 10.36
CA GLN A 18 37.41 23.42 9.73
C GLN A 18 36.45 23.57 8.54
N THR A 19 35.38 24.32 8.85
CA THR A 19 34.48 25.10 7.99
C THR A 19 35.16 25.85 6.84
N PRO A 20 34.42 26.10 5.74
CA PRO A 20 34.50 27.38 5.04
C PRO A 20 33.18 28.16 5.13
N GLN A 21 33.37 29.46 5.36
CA GLN A 21 32.37 30.49 5.50
C GLN A 21 31.51 30.69 4.24
N SER A 22 30.23 30.93 4.47
CA SER A 22 29.31 31.57 3.54
C SER A 22 29.76 33.00 3.24
N ASN A 23 30.07 33.32 1.99
CA ASN A 23 30.16 34.70 1.51
C ASN A 23 28.99 35.01 0.58
N SER A 24 28.20 35.98 1.04
CA SER A 24 27.19 36.72 0.32
C SER A 24 27.78 37.52 -0.85
N ALA A 25 27.13 37.47 -2.02
CA ALA A 25 27.10 38.57 -2.97
C ALA A 25 25.80 38.49 -3.78
N GLY A 26 24.74 39.09 -3.25
CA GLY A 26 23.52 39.38 -3.97
C GLY A 26 23.49 40.86 -4.35
N THR A 27 23.36 41.15 -5.63
CA THR A 27 22.74 42.38 -6.18
C THR A 27 22.56 42.18 -7.68
N VAL A 28 21.33 42.19 -8.17
CA VAL A 28 20.80 43.13 -9.18
C VAL A 28 19.30 42.85 -9.35
N ASP A 29 18.52 43.86 -8.96
CA ASP A 29 17.22 44.33 -9.45
C ASP A 29 16.40 43.48 -10.43
N MET A 30 15.14 43.22 -10.06
CA MET A 30 14.03 43.33 -11.00
C MET A 30 12.86 44.12 -10.41
N VAL A 31 12.83 45.37 -10.88
CA VAL A 31 11.73 46.29 -11.17
C VAL A 31 10.31 45.76 -10.95
N ASN A 32 9.62 46.54 -10.12
CA ASN A 32 8.18 46.64 -9.94
C ASN A 32 7.55 47.39 -11.14
N SER A 33 6.49 46.87 -11.75
CA SER A 33 5.56 47.72 -12.52
C SER A 33 4.11 47.26 -12.38
N GLN A 34 3.33 48.17 -11.80
CA GLN A 34 1.88 48.20 -11.69
C GLN A 34 1.19 48.20 -13.06
N THR A 35 -0.05 47.73 -13.15
CA THR A 35 -1.21 48.55 -13.58
C THR A 35 -2.53 47.83 -13.29
N ALA A 36 -3.57 48.65 -13.20
CA ALA A 36 -4.81 48.46 -12.46
C ALA A 36 -6.05 48.26 -13.35
N ASP A 37 -7.15 47.88 -12.69
CA ASP A 37 -8.56 48.19 -12.96
C ASP A 37 -9.17 47.89 -14.36
N ASN A 38 -10.22 47.07 -14.45
CA ASN A 38 -11.61 47.45 -14.11
C ASN A 38 -12.67 46.38 -14.51
N ALA A 39 -13.60 46.16 -13.57
CA ALA A 39 -15.08 46.15 -13.73
C ALA A 39 -15.89 45.02 -14.42
N LYS A 40 -16.86 44.54 -13.60
CA LYS A 40 -18.28 44.14 -13.87
C LYS A 40 -18.60 42.71 -14.36
N SER A 41 -19.34 41.97 -13.53
CA SER A 41 -20.79 41.73 -13.75
C SER A 41 -21.48 41.03 -12.57
N ASP A 42 -22.47 41.72 -12.01
CA ASP A 42 -23.83 41.29 -11.62
C ASP A 42 -24.06 40.03 -10.76
N SER A 43 -24.39 40.31 -9.50
CA SER A 43 -25.14 39.45 -8.59
C SER A 43 -26.66 39.61 -8.82
N VAL A 44 -27.36 38.50 -9.07
CA VAL A 44 -28.82 38.41 -8.93
C VAL A 44 -29.16 37.27 -7.99
N ASN A 45 -29.78 37.66 -6.86
CA ASN A 45 -30.47 36.78 -5.92
C ASN A 45 -31.65 36.09 -6.61
N MET A 46 -31.80 34.79 -6.40
CA MET A 46 -33.12 34.14 -6.37
C MET A 46 -33.17 33.05 -5.31
N SER A 47 -33.92 33.37 -4.26
CA SER A 47 -34.48 32.47 -3.27
C SER A 47 -35.53 31.55 -3.89
N ALA A 48 -35.50 30.26 -3.58
CA ALA A 48 -36.64 29.37 -3.71
C ALA A 48 -36.64 28.35 -2.57
N ASP A 49 -37.67 28.46 -1.74
CA ASP A 49 -38.18 27.42 -0.86
C ASP A 49 -38.38 26.09 -1.61
N THR A 50 -38.12 24.97 -0.94
CA THR A 50 -38.90 23.75 -1.17
C THR A 50 -38.84 22.83 0.05
N SER A 51 -39.98 22.80 0.72
CA SER A 51 -40.41 21.84 1.73
C SER A 51 -40.48 20.42 1.15
N VAL A 52 -39.92 19.45 1.87
CA VAL A 52 -40.12 18.02 1.62
C VAL A 52 -41.34 17.55 2.42
N GLU A 53 -42.42 17.25 1.71
CA GLU A 53 -43.55 16.46 2.20
C GLU A 53 -43.15 14.98 2.24
N THR A 54 -43.24 14.36 3.42
CA THR A 54 -43.23 12.91 3.58
C THR A 54 -44.64 12.36 3.41
N SER A 55 -44.86 11.61 2.35
CA SER A 55 -46.07 10.83 2.08
C SER A 55 -46.14 9.58 2.96
N THR A 56 -47.24 9.46 3.69
CA THR A 56 -47.71 8.26 4.40
C THR A 56 -48.16 7.17 3.43
N ASN A 57 -47.83 5.92 3.73
CA ASN A 57 -48.55 4.76 3.20
C ASN A 57 -48.96 3.83 4.35
N THR A 58 -50.27 3.61 4.39
CA THR A 58 -51.07 2.80 5.29
C THR A 58 -50.98 1.30 4.98
N SER A 59 -51.06 0.45 6.01
CA SER A 59 -51.78 -0.83 5.92
C SER A 59 -52.22 -1.29 7.31
N ASP A 60 -53.41 -1.88 7.32
CA ASP A 60 -54.29 -2.19 8.45
C ASP A 60 -53.78 -3.34 9.36
N ASN A 61 -54.17 -3.32 10.64
CA ASN A 61 -55.20 -4.24 11.14
C ASN A 61 -55.49 -4.13 12.65
N THR A 62 -56.79 -3.94 12.92
CA THR A 62 -57.61 -4.52 13.99
C THR A 62 -57.34 -4.24 15.48
N SER A 63 -58.36 -3.62 16.04
CA SER A 63 -58.75 -3.39 17.43
C SER A 63 -58.88 -4.63 18.33
N THR A 64 -58.72 -4.42 19.65
CA THR A 64 -59.75 -4.79 20.65
C THR A 64 -59.51 -4.08 21.99
N THR A 65 -60.51 -3.26 22.41
CA THR A 65 -61.17 -3.15 23.75
C THR A 65 -60.32 -3.30 25.03
N ALA A 66 -60.48 -2.59 26.15
CA ALA A 66 -61.40 -1.60 26.75
C ALA A 66 -60.65 -1.14 28.04
N SER A 67 -60.98 -0.13 28.86
CA SER A 67 -62.19 0.62 29.13
C SER A 67 -61.84 1.98 29.74
N SER A 68 -62.60 2.97 29.31
CA SER A 68 -63.01 4.21 29.99
C SER A 68 -63.46 4.00 31.46
N ASN A 69 -63.68 4.95 32.36
CA ASN A 69 -63.97 6.39 32.26
C ASN A 69 -64.08 6.99 33.69
N GLN A 70 -63.80 8.30 33.81
CA GLN A 70 -64.58 9.36 34.50
C GLN A 70 -65.08 9.18 35.96
N ALA A 71 -65.33 10.22 36.77
CA ALA A 71 -64.98 11.63 36.84
C ALA A 71 -65.70 12.21 38.09
N ALA A 72 -65.22 13.38 38.53
CA ALA A 72 -66.01 14.49 39.09
C ALA A 72 -66.40 14.53 40.60
N HIS A 73 -65.73 15.47 41.27
CA HIS A 73 -66.27 16.65 41.96
C HIS A 73 -66.88 16.61 43.39
N LYS A 74 -66.21 17.43 44.24
CA LYS A 74 -66.74 18.51 45.12
C LYS A 74 -67.40 18.14 46.46
N ILE A 75 -66.80 18.60 47.57
CA ILE A 75 -67.30 19.66 48.50
C ILE A 75 -66.44 19.64 49.79
N ALA A 76 -66.19 20.83 50.34
CA ALA A 76 -65.51 21.09 51.59
C ALA A 76 -66.50 21.64 52.64
N GLU A 77 -66.27 21.34 53.93
CA GLU A 77 -66.55 22.15 55.14
C GLU A 77 -66.05 21.35 56.38
N GLU A 78 -65.02 21.81 57.08
CA GLU A 78 -65.02 22.60 58.34
C GLU A 78 -65.34 21.83 59.65
N LYS A 79 -64.40 21.84 60.62
CA LYS A 79 -64.54 22.54 61.93
C LYS A 79 -63.39 22.32 62.93
N HIS A 80 -62.80 23.47 63.33
CA HIS A 80 -62.43 23.97 64.67
C HIS A 80 -61.80 23.12 65.79
N SER A 81 -60.66 23.59 66.31
CA SER A 81 -60.49 24.39 67.57
C SER A 81 -59.05 24.23 68.10
N GLY A 82 -58.34 25.17 68.74
CA GLY A 82 -58.57 26.55 69.12
C GLY A 82 -57.35 27.08 69.91
N HIS A 83 -57.18 28.42 69.90
CA HIS A 83 -56.44 29.27 70.87
C HIS A 83 -54.89 29.28 70.87
N ARG A 84 -54.16 30.42 71.03
CA ARG A 84 -54.51 31.85 71.23
C ARG A 84 -53.20 32.71 71.19
N MET A 85 -53.25 33.84 70.45
CA MET A 85 -52.53 35.16 70.60
C MET A 85 -50.98 35.15 70.62
N GLN A 86 -50.22 36.11 70.07
CA GLN A 86 -50.45 37.52 69.75
C GLN A 86 -49.33 38.03 68.79
N ASN A 87 -49.65 39.07 68.03
CA ASN A 87 -48.89 39.66 66.92
C ASN A 87 -47.50 40.23 67.28
N ASN A 88 -46.55 40.19 66.32
CA ASN A 88 -45.92 41.43 65.84
C ASN A 88 -45.22 41.31 64.48
N HIS A 89 -45.25 42.41 63.73
CA HIS A 89 -44.75 42.60 62.36
C HIS A 89 -43.22 42.60 62.22
N GLY A 90 -42.73 42.17 61.05
CA GLY A 90 -41.36 42.42 60.58
C GLY A 90 -41.02 41.66 59.29
N ALA A 91 -40.69 42.39 58.23
CA ALA A 91 -40.42 41.92 56.87
C ALA A 91 -39.26 40.91 56.73
N HIS A 92 -39.28 40.03 55.72
CA HIS A 92 -38.12 39.72 54.83
C HIS A 92 -38.40 38.61 53.80
N GLN A 93 -38.11 38.94 52.53
CA GLN A 93 -37.51 38.13 51.45
C GLN A 93 -37.91 36.65 51.26
N GLY A 94 -38.57 36.37 50.14
CA GLY A 94 -38.85 35.02 49.65
C GLY A 94 -37.58 34.27 49.23
N LYS A 95 -37.30 33.14 49.89
CA LYS A 95 -36.27 32.15 49.51
C LYS A 95 -36.80 31.23 48.40
N LYS A 96 -36.06 31.10 47.30
CA LYS A 96 -36.23 30.04 46.28
C LYS A 96 -36.00 28.66 46.93
N LYS A 97 -36.99 27.75 46.85
CA LYS A 97 -36.85 26.35 47.27
C LYS A 97 -36.04 25.57 46.23
N TYR A 98 -34.90 25.02 46.64
CA TYR A 98 -34.19 23.98 45.88
C TYR A 98 -34.74 22.60 46.29
N PHE A 99 -35.08 21.75 45.32
CA PHE A 99 -35.41 20.35 45.56
C PHE A 99 -34.13 19.58 45.91
N HIS A 100 -34.03 19.08 47.15
CA HIS A 100 -33.03 18.09 47.55
C HIS A 100 -33.56 16.70 47.19
N ILE A 101 -32.90 16.02 46.25
CA ILE A 101 -33.08 14.58 46.05
C ILE A 101 -32.43 13.88 47.24
N ALA A 102 -33.22 13.16 48.04
CA ALA A 102 -32.72 12.39 49.18
C ALA A 102 -31.77 11.29 48.69
N THR A 103 -30.58 11.20 49.30
CA THR A 103 -29.68 10.07 49.05
C THR A 103 -30.32 8.79 49.60
N PRO A 104 -30.34 7.69 48.83
CA PRO A 104 -30.87 6.41 49.30
C PRO A 104 -30.25 5.99 50.63
N GLU A 105 -31.03 5.43 51.57
CA GLU A 105 -30.56 5.07 52.93
C GLU A 105 -29.31 4.17 52.93
N TRP A 106 -29.18 3.29 51.94
CA TRP A 106 -28.01 2.42 51.80
C TRP A 106 -26.72 3.19 51.53
N TRP A 107 -26.79 4.35 50.85
CA TRP A 107 -25.64 5.21 50.56
C TRP A 107 -25.20 5.98 51.81
N THR A 108 -26.16 6.38 52.64
CA THR A 108 -25.91 7.02 53.93
C THR A 108 -25.23 6.03 54.88
N LYS A 109 -25.77 4.80 55.00
CA LYS A 109 -25.14 3.71 55.78
C LYS A 109 -23.75 3.33 55.24
N PHE A 110 -23.55 3.33 53.93
CA PHE A 110 -22.23 3.08 53.33
C PHE A 110 -21.22 4.15 53.75
N LYS A 111 -21.60 5.44 53.74
CA LYS A 111 -20.72 6.54 54.17
C LYS A 111 -20.33 6.50 55.65
N GLU A 112 -21.20 5.95 56.48
CA GLU A 112 -20.96 5.78 57.93
C GLU A 112 -20.07 4.56 58.25
N SER A 113 -19.80 3.70 57.26
CA SER A 113 -18.97 2.51 57.46
C SER A 113 -17.49 2.87 57.71
N LYS A 114 -16.81 2.06 58.53
CA LYS A 114 -15.34 2.13 58.70
C LYS A 114 -14.60 1.93 57.38
N PHE A 115 -15.18 1.15 56.46
CA PHE A 115 -14.64 0.98 55.11
C PHE A 115 -14.63 2.30 54.34
N TYR A 116 -15.74 3.06 54.36
CA TYR A 116 -15.84 4.32 53.64
C TYR A 116 -14.88 5.39 54.17
N SER A 117 -14.68 5.47 55.50
CA SER A 117 -13.75 6.44 56.10
C SER A 117 -12.29 6.18 55.70
N ILE A 118 -11.92 4.93 55.42
CA ILE A 118 -10.63 4.55 54.82
C ILE A 118 -10.63 4.80 53.31
N TRP A 119 -11.69 4.36 52.63
CA TRP A 119 -11.87 4.52 51.18
C TRP A 119 -11.81 5.97 50.71
N GLU A 120 -12.36 6.91 51.47
CA GLU A 120 -12.35 8.34 51.13
C GLU A 120 -10.94 8.96 51.15
N LYS A 121 -10.01 8.37 51.91
CA LYS A 121 -8.61 8.78 52.04
C LYS A 121 -7.69 8.22 50.94
N ARG A 122 -8.22 7.47 49.99
CA ARG A 122 -7.44 6.89 48.87
C ARG A 122 -6.73 7.96 48.03
N ILE A 123 -5.63 7.55 47.41
CA ILE A 123 -4.68 8.41 46.71
C ILE A 123 -5.37 9.12 45.53
N LYS A 124 -5.05 10.40 45.35
CA LYS A 124 -5.40 11.14 44.14
C LYS A 124 -4.12 11.32 43.33
N PHE A 125 -3.92 10.49 42.30
CA PHE A 125 -2.70 10.57 41.51
C PHE A 125 -2.57 11.95 40.83
N SER A 126 -1.33 12.44 40.75
CA SER A 126 -0.99 13.67 40.04
C SER A 126 -0.97 13.40 38.53
N TYR A 127 -1.14 14.45 37.72
CA TYR A 127 -0.92 14.29 36.27
C TYR A 127 0.54 13.94 35.94
N GLY A 128 1.51 14.31 36.80
CA GLY A 128 2.89 13.85 36.66
C GLY A 128 3.03 12.33 36.82
N ALA A 129 2.32 11.72 37.78
CA ALA A 129 2.29 10.26 37.91
C ALA A 129 1.65 9.59 36.68
N TYR A 130 0.56 10.16 36.15
CA TYR A 130 -0.02 9.71 34.89
C TYR A 130 0.95 9.83 33.72
N ALA A 131 1.70 10.94 33.61
CA ALA A 131 2.68 11.14 32.55
C ALA A 131 3.80 10.10 32.62
N VAL A 132 4.32 9.80 33.82
CA VAL A 132 5.34 8.74 34.00
C VAL A 132 4.80 7.39 33.54
N VAL A 133 3.61 7.00 33.97
CA VAL A 133 2.98 5.73 33.52
C VAL A 133 2.74 5.74 32.01
N PHE A 134 2.30 6.85 31.45
CA PHE A 134 2.07 7.00 30.02
C PHE A 134 3.34 6.73 29.21
N PHE A 135 4.47 7.37 29.56
CA PHE A 135 5.74 7.17 28.85
C PHE A 135 6.33 5.77 29.07
N LEU A 136 6.19 5.19 30.27
CA LEU A 136 6.62 3.81 30.52
C LEU A 136 5.83 2.81 29.68
N VAL A 137 4.50 2.97 29.61
CA VAL A 137 3.62 2.12 28.79
C VAL A 137 3.91 2.29 27.30
N LEU A 138 4.15 3.53 26.84
CA LEU A 138 4.54 3.76 25.44
C LEU A 138 5.86 3.06 25.10
N SER A 139 6.89 3.25 25.93
CA SER A 139 8.20 2.61 25.70
C SER A 139 8.09 1.08 25.69
N GLN A 140 7.27 0.52 26.59
CA GLN A 140 7.02 -0.92 26.65
C GLN A 140 6.29 -1.43 25.40
N MET A 141 5.25 -0.72 24.94
CA MET A 141 4.49 -1.15 23.76
C MET A 141 5.28 -0.95 22.47
N ASP A 142 6.10 0.09 22.38
CA ASP A 142 7.01 0.33 21.26
C ASP A 142 8.05 -0.80 21.16
N ALA A 143 8.71 -1.13 22.27
CA ALA A 143 9.62 -2.27 22.38
C ALA A 143 8.98 -3.59 21.93
N LEU A 144 7.69 -3.82 22.26
CA LEU A 144 6.95 -4.98 21.76
C LEU A 144 6.73 -4.94 20.25
N GLN A 145 6.34 -3.79 19.69
CA GLN A 145 6.09 -3.71 18.25
C GLN A 145 7.34 -3.99 17.43
N GLN A 146 8.50 -3.52 17.91
CA GLN A 146 9.80 -3.80 17.30
C GLN A 146 10.22 -5.25 17.48
N TRP A 147 10.02 -5.82 18.66
CA TRP A 147 10.25 -7.25 18.87
C TRP A 147 9.37 -8.11 17.96
N GLY A 148 8.13 -7.63 17.72
CA GLY A 148 7.19 -8.25 16.81
C GLY A 148 7.67 -8.33 15.36
N THR A 149 8.63 -7.50 14.93
CA THR A 149 9.22 -7.51 13.57
C THR A 149 10.60 -8.16 13.51
N ALA A 150 11.21 -8.53 14.64
CA ALA A 150 12.54 -9.15 14.65
C ALA A 150 12.43 -10.67 14.41
N LEU A 151 12.75 -11.17 13.21
CA LEU A 151 12.68 -12.61 12.88
C LEU A 151 13.65 -13.49 13.67
N ASP A 152 14.82 -12.96 14.01
CA ASP A 152 15.91 -13.62 14.72
C ASP A 152 15.67 -13.79 16.23
N GLN A 153 14.63 -13.13 16.75
CA GLN A 153 14.29 -13.16 18.17
C GLN A 153 13.07 -14.05 18.41
N SER A 154 13.12 -14.95 19.38
CA SER A 154 11.98 -15.79 19.76
C SER A 154 11.76 -15.76 21.26
N TYR A 155 10.54 -16.03 21.70
CA TYR A 155 10.26 -16.17 23.11
C TYR A 155 10.75 -17.54 23.59
N ASP A 156 11.60 -17.55 24.60
CA ASP A 156 12.04 -18.78 25.26
C ASP A 156 11.23 -18.99 26.57
N PRO A 157 10.33 -19.98 26.63
CA PRO A 157 9.57 -20.28 27.85
C PRO A 157 10.42 -20.92 28.97
N HIS A 158 11.64 -21.36 28.68
CA HIS A 158 12.55 -21.97 29.65
C HIS A 158 13.56 -20.98 30.25
N SER A 159 13.62 -19.76 29.75
CA SER A 159 14.45 -18.69 30.30
C SER A 159 13.98 -18.25 31.68
N ASP A 160 14.93 -17.85 32.54
CA ASP A 160 14.64 -17.22 33.85
C ASP A 160 13.99 -15.82 33.70
N LEU A 161 14.02 -15.25 32.50
CA LEU A 161 13.44 -13.95 32.19
C LEU A 161 11.98 -14.08 31.77
N SER A 162 11.13 -13.19 32.30
CA SER A 162 9.75 -13.04 31.81
C SER A 162 9.72 -12.58 30.36
N LEU A 163 8.60 -12.81 29.66
CA LEU A 163 8.36 -12.34 28.29
C LEU A 163 8.80 -10.87 28.08
N TRP A 164 8.45 -9.98 29.02
CA TRP A 164 8.76 -8.56 28.90
C TRP A 164 10.22 -8.20 29.13
N GLN A 165 10.93 -8.98 29.96
CA GLN A 165 12.37 -8.81 30.12
C GLN A 165 13.09 -9.24 28.84
N GLN A 166 12.71 -10.37 28.25
CA GLN A 166 13.26 -10.82 26.97
C GLN A 166 13.00 -9.79 25.85
N ILE A 167 11.77 -9.30 25.72
CA ILE A 167 11.42 -8.23 24.76
C ILE A 167 12.31 -7.01 25.01
N PHE A 168 12.35 -6.49 26.23
CA PHE A 168 13.05 -5.25 26.52
C PHE A 168 14.57 -5.37 26.32
N GLU A 169 15.20 -6.45 26.80
CA GLU A 169 16.65 -6.66 26.62
C GLU A 169 17.05 -6.73 25.15
N SER A 170 16.18 -7.27 24.30
CA SER A 170 16.43 -7.41 22.87
C SER A 170 16.12 -6.16 22.05
N THR A 171 15.30 -5.22 22.54
CA THR A 171 14.83 -4.08 21.73
C THR A 171 15.07 -2.67 22.30
N TYR A 172 15.59 -2.52 23.52
CA TYR A 172 15.74 -1.18 24.13
C TYR A 172 16.59 -0.19 23.31
N THR A 173 17.58 -0.68 22.55
CA THR A 173 18.42 0.14 21.66
C THR A 173 17.65 0.68 20.45
N TYR A 174 16.59 -0.02 20.02
CA TYR A 174 15.74 0.41 18.92
C TYR A 174 14.84 1.59 19.29
N LEU A 175 14.57 1.82 20.58
CA LEU A 175 13.74 2.96 21.02
C LEU A 175 14.34 4.32 20.62
N SER A 176 15.66 4.39 20.41
CA SER A 176 16.34 5.59 19.90
C SER A 176 16.49 5.64 18.37
N SER A 177 16.08 4.59 17.66
CA SER A 177 16.12 4.54 16.18
C SER A 177 14.99 5.34 15.56
N VAL A 178 15.07 5.59 14.25
CA VAL A 178 13.98 6.20 13.45
C VAL A 178 12.67 5.44 13.66
N ALA A 179 12.72 4.12 13.54
CA ALA A 179 11.57 3.24 13.74
C ALA A 179 10.96 3.41 15.16
N GLY A 180 11.79 3.49 16.20
CA GLY A 180 11.33 3.73 17.58
C GLY A 180 10.63 5.07 17.74
N TRP A 181 11.22 6.16 17.23
CA TRP A 181 10.61 7.49 17.32
C TRP A 181 9.27 7.58 16.60
N LEU A 182 9.19 7.11 15.35
CA LEU A 182 7.97 7.16 14.54
C LEU A 182 6.87 6.28 15.15
N ASN A 183 7.23 5.05 15.54
CA ASN A 183 6.30 4.10 16.14
C ASN A 183 5.81 4.58 17.52
N GLY A 184 6.71 5.06 18.37
CA GLY A 184 6.37 5.66 19.66
C GLY A 184 5.44 6.87 19.53
N PHE A 185 5.65 7.72 18.53
CA PHE A 185 4.75 8.84 18.23
C PHE A 185 3.37 8.37 17.78
N ALA A 186 3.30 7.41 16.86
CA ALA A 186 2.04 6.82 16.41
C ALA A 186 1.26 6.16 17.56
N LEU A 187 1.95 5.39 18.41
CA LEU A 187 1.40 4.78 19.63
C LEU A 187 0.88 5.84 20.61
N ALA A 188 1.60 6.97 20.77
CA ALA A 188 1.16 8.08 21.61
C ALA A 188 -0.16 8.67 21.11
N LEU A 189 -0.31 8.89 19.81
CA LEU A 189 -1.56 9.39 19.23
C LEU A 189 -2.73 8.43 19.47
N ILE A 190 -2.52 7.13 19.26
CA ILE A 190 -3.54 6.10 19.54
C ILE A 190 -3.92 6.08 21.02
N TYR A 191 -2.95 6.13 21.92
CA TYR A 191 -3.21 6.14 23.36
C TYR A 191 -3.96 7.41 23.78
N LEU A 192 -3.62 8.59 23.24
CA LEU A 192 -4.35 9.83 23.50
C LEU A 192 -5.81 9.76 23.06
N VAL A 193 -6.09 9.18 21.89
CA VAL A 193 -7.47 8.95 21.41
C VAL A 193 -8.25 8.11 22.42
N LEU A 194 -7.70 6.96 22.83
CA LEU A 194 -8.34 6.07 23.81
C LEU A 194 -8.55 6.80 25.16
N LEU A 195 -7.53 7.54 25.62
CA LEU A 195 -7.57 8.28 26.87
C LEU A 195 -8.66 9.34 26.88
N PHE A 196 -8.82 10.13 25.82
CA PHE A 196 -9.79 11.23 25.79
C PHE A 196 -11.22 10.75 25.48
N ILE A 197 -11.38 9.69 24.69
CA ILE A 197 -12.69 9.07 24.45
C ILE A 197 -13.20 8.41 25.74
N ILE A 198 -12.40 7.54 26.37
CA ILE A 198 -12.79 6.81 27.59
C ILE A 198 -12.81 7.77 28.80
N ASN A 199 -11.91 8.74 28.83
CA ASN A 199 -11.73 9.75 29.88
C ASN A 199 -11.46 9.17 31.27
N ARG A 200 -10.86 7.97 31.32
CA ARG A 200 -10.48 7.23 32.52
C ARG A 200 -9.08 6.69 32.31
N PHE A 201 -8.08 7.30 32.96
CA PHE A 201 -6.67 7.02 32.68
C PHE A 201 -6.36 5.53 32.75
N TRP A 202 -6.58 4.89 33.90
CA TRP A 202 -6.25 3.48 34.11
C TRP A 202 -7.03 2.53 33.18
N ILE A 203 -8.31 2.79 32.92
CA ILE A 203 -9.10 1.97 31.98
C ILE A 203 -8.54 2.13 30.55
N ALA A 204 -8.26 3.36 30.12
CA ALA A 204 -7.68 3.62 28.81
C ALA A 204 -6.29 2.98 28.65
N THR A 205 -5.45 3.03 29.70
CA THR A 205 -4.17 2.33 29.75
C THR A 205 -4.35 0.83 29.56
N GLY A 206 -5.28 0.21 30.29
CA GLY A 206 -5.56 -1.23 30.18
C GLY A 206 -6.04 -1.62 28.79
N VAL A 207 -6.94 -0.83 28.19
CA VAL A 207 -7.42 -1.05 26.81
C VAL A 207 -6.29 -0.89 25.80
N PHE A 208 -5.47 0.18 25.92
CA PHE A 208 -4.35 0.42 25.03
C PHE A 208 -3.33 -0.72 25.06
N VAL A 209 -2.88 -1.12 26.25
CA VAL A 209 -1.92 -2.23 26.41
C VAL A 209 -2.49 -3.53 25.87
N THR A 210 -3.79 -3.79 26.09
CA THR A 210 -4.44 -4.99 25.53
C THR A 210 -4.39 -4.98 24.01
N LEU A 211 -4.81 -3.89 23.38
CA LEU A 211 -4.84 -3.77 21.92
C LEU A 211 -3.44 -3.89 21.30
N MET A 212 -2.46 -3.17 21.86
CA MET A 212 -1.09 -3.17 21.33
C MET A 212 -0.36 -4.49 21.61
N THR A 213 -0.69 -5.18 22.70
CA THR A 213 -0.16 -6.54 22.96
C THR A 213 -0.72 -7.54 21.96
N VAL A 214 -2.03 -7.53 21.74
CA VAL A 214 -2.66 -8.42 20.73
C VAL A 214 -2.09 -8.14 19.35
N PHE A 215 -1.97 -6.87 18.96
CA PHE A 215 -1.38 -6.50 17.67
C PHE A 215 0.08 -6.96 17.55
N GLY A 216 0.93 -6.66 18.53
CA GLY A 216 2.36 -7.01 18.48
C GLY A 216 2.61 -8.53 18.43
N ILE A 217 1.86 -9.31 19.20
CA ILE A 217 1.98 -10.78 19.20
C ILE A 217 1.41 -11.39 17.91
N ALA A 218 0.25 -10.91 17.44
CA ALA A 218 -0.30 -11.35 16.16
C ALA A 218 0.65 -10.99 15.00
N ASN A 219 1.30 -9.83 15.07
CA ASN A 219 2.30 -9.39 14.10
C ASN A 219 3.52 -10.31 14.12
N LYS A 220 4.03 -10.67 15.31
CA LYS A 220 5.12 -11.63 15.47
C LYS A 220 4.80 -12.97 14.80
N ILE A 221 3.62 -13.51 15.07
CA ILE A 221 3.16 -14.76 14.47
C ILE A 221 3.05 -14.62 12.95
N LYS A 222 2.42 -13.55 12.46
CA LYS A 222 2.24 -13.32 11.01
C LYS A 222 3.59 -13.22 10.30
N ILE A 223 4.53 -12.44 10.82
CA ILE A 223 5.87 -12.27 10.23
C ILE A 223 6.65 -13.59 10.27
N SER A 224 6.59 -14.35 11.36
CA SER A 224 7.27 -15.66 11.42
C SER A 224 6.71 -16.68 10.42
N LEU A 225 5.43 -16.58 10.05
CA LEU A 225 4.79 -17.49 9.09
C LEU A 225 4.85 -17.00 7.64
N ARG A 226 4.88 -15.68 7.45
CA ARG A 226 4.63 -15.05 6.14
C ARG A 226 5.60 -13.92 5.81
N ASN A 227 6.60 -13.60 6.63
CA ASN A 227 7.53 -12.49 6.40
C ASN A 227 6.83 -11.16 6.02
N GLU A 228 5.66 -10.89 6.62
CA GLU A 228 4.79 -9.76 6.30
C GLU A 228 4.13 -9.25 7.60
N PRO A 229 4.17 -7.94 7.90
CA PRO A 229 3.50 -7.39 9.06
C PRO A 229 1.98 -7.39 8.87
N ILE A 230 1.25 -7.11 9.95
CA ILE A 230 -0.18 -6.83 9.86
C ILE A 230 -0.38 -5.54 9.05
N ILE A 231 -1.24 -5.62 8.04
CA ILE A 231 -1.63 -4.52 7.17
C ILE A 231 -3.14 -4.28 7.24
N PRO A 232 -3.65 -3.10 6.86
CA PRO A 232 -5.08 -2.78 7.00
C PRO A 232 -6.03 -3.77 6.31
N SER A 233 -5.63 -4.38 5.21
CA SER A 233 -6.45 -5.36 4.48
C SER A 233 -6.71 -6.66 5.26
N ASP A 234 -5.85 -7.02 6.22
CA ASP A 234 -6.03 -8.21 7.04
C ASP A 234 -7.34 -8.16 7.85
N PHE A 235 -7.77 -6.95 8.24
CA PHE A 235 -9.02 -6.76 8.97
C PHE A 235 -10.25 -6.93 8.10
N MET A 236 -10.14 -6.75 6.78
CA MET A 236 -11.26 -6.99 5.86
C MET A 236 -11.54 -8.50 5.72
N PHE A 237 -10.49 -9.34 5.71
CA PHE A 237 -10.64 -10.80 5.70
C PHE A 237 -11.33 -11.34 6.96
N LEU A 238 -11.05 -10.76 8.12
CA LEU A 238 -11.72 -11.12 9.39
C LEU A 238 -13.23 -10.81 9.38
N SER A 239 -13.66 -9.81 8.61
CA SER A 239 -15.08 -9.48 8.44
C SER A 239 -15.82 -10.34 7.40
N GLY A 240 -15.08 -11.01 6.50
CA GLY A 240 -15.60 -11.78 5.37
C GLY A 240 -15.77 -13.29 5.60
N GLY A 241 -15.54 -13.80 6.83
CA GLY A 241 -15.84 -15.20 7.19
C GLY A 241 -14.87 -16.27 6.70
N GLN A 242 -13.77 -15.90 6.00
CA GLN A 242 -12.68 -16.81 5.60
C GLN A 242 -11.46 -16.75 6.54
N GLY A 243 -11.67 -16.44 7.82
CA GLY A 243 -10.63 -16.62 8.82
C GLY A 243 -10.39 -18.11 9.03
N GLU A 244 -9.59 -18.74 8.17
CA GLU A 244 -8.96 -20.03 8.49
C GLU A 244 -8.39 -19.93 9.91
N SER A 245 -8.70 -20.90 10.77
CA SER A 245 -8.40 -20.73 12.19
C SER A 245 -6.89 -20.62 12.36
N ILE A 246 -6.43 -19.40 12.68
CA ILE A 246 -5.02 -19.05 12.92
C ILE A 246 -4.39 -20.02 13.93
N THR A 247 -5.20 -20.62 14.81
CA THR A 247 -4.83 -21.67 15.77
C THR A 247 -4.21 -22.93 15.16
N SER A 248 -4.48 -23.25 13.89
CA SER A 248 -3.92 -24.43 13.22
C SER A 248 -2.47 -24.23 12.74
N PHE A 249 -1.99 -22.98 12.73
CA PHE A 249 -0.65 -22.59 12.28
C PHE A 249 0.28 -22.18 13.44
N ILE A 250 -0.18 -22.30 14.69
CA ILE A 250 0.61 -21.98 15.88
C ILE A 250 1.45 -23.22 16.25
N SER A 251 2.77 -23.17 15.99
CA SER A 251 3.71 -24.16 16.51
C SER A 251 3.75 -24.13 18.05
N GLY A 252 4.27 -25.18 18.70
CA GLY A 252 4.30 -25.27 20.18
C GLY A 252 4.98 -24.07 20.86
N ASP A 253 6.01 -23.50 20.25
CA ASP A 253 6.71 -22.32 20.78
C ASP A 253 5.87 -21.04 20.70
N LEU A 254 5.04 -20.91 19.66
CA LEU A 254 4.10 -19.80 19.52
C LEU A 254 2.91 -19.93 20.49
N GLU A 255 2.54 -21.15 20.88
CA GLU A 255 1.50 -21.37 21.89
C GLU A 255 1.93 -20.87 23.27
N ALA A 256 3.18 -21.16 23.66
CA ALA A 256 3.76 -20.67 24.91
C ALA A 256 3.81 -19.13 24.95
N LEU A 257 4.20 -18.49 23.84
CA LEU A 257 4.18 -17.04 23.67
C LEU A 257 2.78 -16.46 23.88
N VAL A 258 1.76 -17.05 23.24
CA VAL A 258 0.37 -16.60 23.36
C VAL A 258 -0.12 -16.72 24.80
N HIS A 259 0.17 -17.82 25.49
CA HIS A 259 -0.20 -18.00 26.89
C HIS A 259 0.47 -16.96 27.81
N ALA A 260 1.77 -16.70 27.63
CA ALA A 260 2.50 -15.68 28.39
C ALA A 260 1.92 -14.28 28.16
N ALA A 261 1.61 -13.93 26.92
CA ALA A 261 1.00 -12.64 26.56
C ALA A 261 -0.41 -12.48 27.16
N VAL A 262 -1.26 -13.52 27.07
CA VAL A 262 -2.61 -13.51 27.65
C VAL A 262 -2.56 -13.36 29.16
N ALA A 263 -1.68 -14.11 29.85
CA ALA A 263 -1.51 -14.01 31.30
C ALA A 263 -1.11 -12.57 31.71
N TYR A 264 -0.17 -11.97 30.98
CA TYR A 264 0.23 -10.58 31.22
C TYR A 264 -0.95 -9.61 31.04
N VAL A 265 -1.69 -9.70 29.93
CA VAL A 265 -2.82 -8.80 29.65
C VAL A 265 -3.87 -8.89 30.76
N ILE A 266 -4.20 -10.11 31.22
CA ILE A 266 -5.17 -10.31 32.31
C ILE A 266 -4.68 -9.63 33.60
N TRP A 267 -3.44 -9.89 34.02
CA TRP A 267 -2.90 -9.30 35.25
C TRP A 267 -2.76 -7.79 35.16
N PHE A 268 -2.26 -7.27 34.04
CA PHE A 268 -2.12 -5.83 33.80
C PHE A 268 -3.48 -5.12 33.82
N PHE A 269 -4.50 -5.73 33.21
CA PHE A 269 -5.86 -5.19 33.22
C PHE A 269 -6.47 -5.22 34.63
N ILE A 270 -6.27 -6.29 35.40
CA ILE A 270 -6.70 -6.36 36.82
C ILE A 270 -6.04 -5.25 37.63
N ILE A 271 -4.74 -4.99 37.44
CA ILE A 271 -4.01 -3.90 38.10
C ILE A 271 -4.62 -2.54 37.70
N CYS A 272 -4.90 -2.33 36.41
CA CYS A 272 -5.56 -1.09 35.94
C CYS A 272 -6.93 -0.89 36.58
N ILE A 273 -7.74 -1.95 36.72
CA ILE A 273 -9.04 -1.88 37.39
C ILE A 273 -8.87 -1.58 38.88
N ALA A 274 -7.95 -2.24 39.57
CA ALA A 274 -7.65 -1.96 40.97
C ALA A 274 -7.20 -0.51 41.17
N LEU A 275 -6.28 -0.01 40.33
CA LEU A 275 -5.82 1.37 40.35
C LEU A 275 -6.94 2.36 40.01
N GLN A 276 -7.87 2.02 39.11
CA GLN A 276 -9.05 2.84 38.83
C GLN A 276 -9.96 3.02 40.06
N PHE A 277 -10.03 2.00 40.93
CA PHE A 277 -10.77 2.05 42.17
C PHE A 277 -10.02 2.81 43.29
N ILE A 278 -8.70 2.63 43.37
CA ILE A 278 -7.82 3.33 44.31
C ILE A 278 -7.71 4.82 43.95
N ASP A 279 -7.71 5.16 42.67
CA ASP A 279 -7.54 6.54 42.23
C ASP A 279 -8.79 7.38 42.47
N LYS A 280 -8.66 8.38 43.33
CA LYS A 280 -9.72 9.35 43.58
C LYS A 280 -10.01 10.23 42.36
N ARG A 281 -9.07 10.37 41.42
CA ARG A 281 -9.22 11.09 40.16
C ARG A 281 -10.03 10.24 39.18
N ARG A 282 -11.34 10.23 39.39
CA ARG A 282 -12.31 9.49 38.58
C ARG A 282 -12.13 9.75 37.08
N ALA A 283 -12.28 11.00 36.65
CA ALA A 283 -12.18 11.40 35.24
C ALA A 283 -10.85 12.11 34.97
N PHE A 284 -10.26 11.89 33.79
CA PHE A 284 -9.01 12.54 33.38
C PHE A 284 -9.24 14.04 33.15
N ILE A 285 -10.22 14.39 32.32
CA ILE A 285 -10.82 15.72 32.20
C ILE A 285 -12.16 15.71 32.93
N TYR A 286 -12.35 16.65 33.85
CA TYR A 286 -13.62 16.79 34.56
C TYR A 286 -14.74 17.16 33.59
N CYS A 287 -15.83 16.38 33.55
CA CYS A 287 -17.03 16.67 32.75
C CYS A 287 -18.30 16.17 33.46
N SER A 288 -19.47 16.73 33.12
CA SER A 288 -20.76 16.33 33.71
C SER A 288 -21.83 16.13 32.64
N TRP A 289 -21.98 14.90 32.15
CA TRP A 289 -22.94 14.54 31.10
C TRP A 289 -24.41 14.70 31.48
N ARG A 290 -24.76 14.55 32.76
CA ARG A 290 -26.16 14.68 33.22
C ARG A 290 -26.64 16.13 33.28
N HIS A 291 -25.71 17.06 33.47
CA HIS A 291 -26.00 18.49 33.62
C HIS A 291 -24.85 19.33 33.04
N PRO A 292 -24.63 19.26 31.71
CA PRO A 292 -23.47 19.90 31.08
C PRO A 292 -23.56 21.43 31.17
N LEU A 293 -24.77 22.00 31.09
CA LEU A 293 -25.02 23.45 31.09
C LEU A 293 -25.28 24.06 32.48
N ARG A 294 -25.17 23.29 33.57
CA ARG A 294 -25.61 23.75 34.90
C ARG A 294 -24.71 24.80 35.54
N ASN A 295 -23.42 24.82 35.22
CA ASN A 295 -22.48 25.86 35.65
C ASN A 295 -21.29 25.94 34.69
N VAL A 296 -20.56 27.06 34.72
CA VAL A 296 -19.41 27.32 33.84
C VAL A 296 -18.37 26.20 33.92
N LYS A 297 -18.12 25.65 35.11
CA LYS A 297 -17.17 24.55 35.31
C LYS A 297 -17.58 23.27 34.56
N ASN A 298 -18.87 22.92 34.54
CA ASN A 298 -19.39 21.78 33.81
C ASN A 298 -19.39 22.03 32.29
N ILE A 299 -19.70 23.25 31.86
CA ILE A 299 -19.68 23.66 30.46
C ILE A 299 -18.26 23.55 29.92
N VAL A 300 -17.32 24.26 30.56
CA VAL A 300 -15.90 24.27 30.17
C VAL A 300 -15.33 22.85 30.21
N GLY A 301 -15.57 22.09 31.28
CA GLY A 301 -15.05 20.73 31.39
C GLY A 301 -15.59 19.75 30.34
N THR A 302 -16.87 19.87 29.97
CA THR A 302 -17.47 19.04 28.92
C THR A 302 -16.97 19.46 27.53
N ALA A 303 -16.89 20.77 27.27
CA ALA A 303 -16.34 21.32 26.03
C ALA A 303 -14.86 20.93 25.84
N SER A 304 -14.03 21.06 26.87
CA SER A 304 -12.61 20.65 26.82
C SER A 304 -12.44 19.15 26.55
N ARG A 305 -13.32 18.29 27.09
CA ARG A 305 -13.28 16.85 26.79
C ARG A 305 -13.62 16.57 25.33
N ILE A 306 -14.71 17.16 24.83
CA ILE A 306 -15.12 16.99 23.43
C ILE A 306 -14.01 17.48 22.51
N LEU A 307 -13.47 18.67 22.78
CA LEU A 307 -12.37 19.24 22.02
C LEU A 307 -11.13 18.35 22.06
N ALA A 308 -10.72 17.84 23.23
CA ALA A 308 -9.55 16.96 23.34
C ALA A 308 -9.74 15.64 22.56
N ALA A 309 -10.93 15.04 22.64
CA ALA A 309 -11.25 13.81 21.90
C ALA A 309 -11.22 14.07 20.38
N ILE A 310 -11.89 15.11 19.90
CA ILE A 310 -11.88 15.50 18.48
C ILE A 310 -10.45 15.78 18.02
N LEU A 311 -9.71 16.60 18.77
CA LEU A 311 -8.36 17.00 18.39
C LEU A 311 -7.41 15.81 18.36
N SER A 312 -7.51 14.86 19.30
CA SER A 312 -6.69 13.64 19.26
C SER A 312 -6.98 12.76 18.05
N VAL A 313 -8.25 12.62 17.65
CA VAL A 313 -8.63 11.88 16.44
C VAL A 313 -8.13 12.61 15.20
N VAL A 314 -8.31 13.93 15.14
CA VAL A 314 -7.81 14.77 14.04
C VAL A 314 -6.30 14.67 13.90
N PHE A 315 -5.53 14.68 15.00
CA PHE A 315 -4.07 14.49 14.94
C PHE A 315 -3.68 13.09 14.44
N LEU A 316 -4.34 12.04 14.93
CA LEU A 316 -4.10 10.68 14.44
C LEU A 316 -4.39 10.55 12.95
N LEU A 317 -5.52 11.09 12.49
CA LEU A 317 -5.90 11.06 11.07
C LEU A 317 -4.95 11.91 10.22
N ASN A 318 -4.53 13.09 10.68
CA ASN A 318 -3.55 13.90 9.96
C ASN A 318 -2.19 13.20 9.86
N TYR A 319 -1.72 12.58 10.94
CA TYR A 319 -0.49 11.80 10.90
C TYR A 319 -0.62 10.64 9.91
N SER A 320 -1.67 9.83 10.05
CA SER A 320 -1.92 8.66 9.20
C SER A 320 -2.08 9.01 7.72
N PHE A 321 -2.83 10.06 7.39
CA PHE A 321 -3.01 10.50 6.01
C PHE A 321 -1.80 11.24 5.47
N GLY A 322 -1.05 11.90 6.35
CA GLY A 322 0.19 12.59 6.02
C GLY A 322 1.28 11.60 5.61
N VAL A 323 1.57 10.60 6.45
CA VAL A 323 2.60 9.58 6.12
C VAL A 323 2.25 8.74 4.88
N ALA A 324 0.96 8.65 4.54
CA ALA A 324 0.47 7.94 3.36
C ALA A 324 0.55 8.75 2.05
N ASN A 325 0.68 10.09 2.14
CA ASN A 325 0.69 10.98 0.99
C ASN A 325 2.06 11.68 0.88
N THR A 326 2.79 11.33 -0.19
CA THR A 326 4.12 11.88 -0.50
C THR A 326 4.13 13.40 -0.70
N GLU A 327 3.02 13.98 -1.14
CA GLU A 327 2.88 15.44 -1.32
C GLU A 327 2.52 16.18 -0.02
N SER A 328 2.37 15.47 1.11
CA SER A 328 1.98 16.11 2.35
C SER A 328 3.19 16.71 3.08
N GLY A 329 2.98 17.87 3.71
CA GLY A 329 4.00 18.46 4.59
C GLY A 329 4.34 17.60 5.82
N THR A 330 3.52 16.58 6.16
CA THR A 330 3.88 15.60 7.20
C THR A 330 4.92 14.62 6.68
N TYR A 331 4.75 14.12 5.45
CA TYR A 331 5.70 13.23 4.79
C TYR A 331 7.05 13.92 4.63
N GLU A 332 7.05 15.13 4.08
CA GLU A 332 8.23 15.98 3.91
C GLU A 332 8.95 16.20 5.25
N PHE A 333 8.22 16.68 6.26
CA PHE A 333 8.79 16.94 7.59
C PHE A 333 9.45 15.71 8.22
N LEU A 334 8.81 14.54 8.15
CA LEU A 334 9.35 13.30 8.73
C LEU A 334 10.56 12.77 7.95
N THR A 335 10.54 12.92 6.63
CA THR A 335 11.68 12.51 5.78
C THR A 335 12.90 13.38 6.06
N GLU A 336 12.73 14.70 6.08
CA GLU A 336 13.83 15.66 6.26
C GLU A 336 14.39 15.71 7.69
N ASN A 337 13.53 15.52 8.71
CA ASN A 337 13.92 15.76 10.11
C ASN A 337 14.02 14.49 10.97
N PHE A 338 13.35 13.40 10.57
CA PHE A 338 13.29 12.16 11.35
C PHE A 338 13.85 10.95 10.59
N GLY A 339 14.23 11.09 9.32
CA GLY A 339 14.78 10.00 8.51
C GLY A 339 13.75 8.98 8.07
N TYR A 340 12.45 9.34 8.03
CA TYR A 340 11.41 8.47 7.47
C TYR A 340 11.74 8.13 6.02
N ALA A 341 11.82 6.83 5.70
CA ALA A 341 12.25 6.34 4.40
C ALA A 341 11.40 5.13 4.01
N PRO A 342 10.19 5.32 3.45
CA PRO A 342 9.26 4.23 3.17
C PRO A 342 9.86 3.19 2.21
N LYS A 343 9.49 1.92 2.40
CA LYS A 343 9.91 0.78 1.56
C LYS A 343 8.72 0.19 0.78
N PRO A 344 8.21 0.88 -0.26
CA PRO A 344 7.04 0.46 -1.05
C PRO A 344 7.19 -0.86 -1.84
N TRP A 345 8.35 -1.52 -1.74
CA TRP A 345 8.60 -2.87 -2.26
C TRP A 345 8.46 -3.98 -1.22
N ASN A 346 8.68 -3.67 0.06
CA ASN A 346 8.66 -4.66 1.13
C ASN A 346 8.11 -4.06 2.43
N THR A 347 6.86 -4.41 2.76
CA THR A 347 6.19 -3.94 3.99
C THR A 347 6.88 -4.41 5.27
N TYR A 348 7.57 -5.55 5.25
CA TYR A 348 8.35 -6.03 6.39
C TYR A 348 9.59 -5.16 6.62
N GLU A 349 10.36 -4.87 5.57
CA GLU A 349 11.48 -3.92 5.66
C GLU A 349 11.00 -2.52 6.05
N ASP A 350 9.84 -2.09 5.55
CA ASP A 350 9.24 -0.81 5.93
C ASP A 350 8.95 -0.75 7.44
N ALA A 351 8.34 -1.80 7.98
CA ALA A 351 8.03 -1.90 9.40
C ALA A 351 9.29 -1.91 10.27
N GLN A 352 10.39 -2.51 9.80
CA GLN A 352 11.68 -2.48 10.51
C GLN A 352 12.35 -1.10 10.45
N ALA A 353 12.27 -0.41 9.32
CA ALA A 353 12.93 0.89 9.12
C ALA A 353 12.16 2.05 9.74
N ASN A 354 10.84 2.06 9.60
CA ASN A 354 9.96 3.18 9.94
C ASN A 354 8.99 2.89 11.09
N GLY A 355 8.94 1.64 11.55
CA GLY A 355 8.11 1.21 12.67
C GLY A 355 6.74 0.67 12.26
N THR A 356 6.36 -0.47 12.83
CA THR A 356 5.18 -1.26 12.46
C THR A 356 3.87 -0.48 12.45
N ILE A 357 3.61 0.37 13.46
CA ILE A 357 2.35 1.13 13.54
C ILE A 357 2.35 2.25 12.51
N THR A 358 3.49 2.90 12.25
CA THR A 358 3.60 3.92 11.22
C THR A 358 3.40 3.32 9.83
N THR A 359 4.03 2.19 9.53
CA THR A 359 3.78 1.41 8.31
C THR A 359 2.32 1.06 8.17
N PHE A 360 1.68 0.50 9.21
CA PHE A 360 0.25 0.19 9.19
C PHE A 360 -0.61 1.42 8.86
N LEU A 361 -0.34 2.56 9.52
CA LEU A 361 -1.08 3.81 9.32
C LEU A 361 -0.88 4.38 7.90
N SER A 362 0.32 4.27 7.33
CA SER A 362 0.63 4.70 5.96
C SER A 362 -0.18 3.94 4.90
N LEU A 363 -0.61 2.72 5.21
CA LEU A 363 -1.39 1.89 4.30
C LEU A 363 -2.91 2.09 4.45
N THR A 364 -3.39 2.87 5.43
CA THR A 364 -4.84 2.97 5.73
C THR A 364 -5.63 3.78 4.70
N LYS A 365 -5.12 4.94 4.27
CA LYS A 365 -5.77 5.78 3.26
C LYS A 365 -4.81 6.01 2.11
N ILE A 366 -5.26 5.65 0.92
CA ILE A 366 -4.53 5.93 -0.31
C ILE A 366 -5.46 6.68 -1.23
N ARG A 367 -4.98 7.81 -1.75
CA ARG A 367 -5.62 8.54 -2.84
C ARG A 367 -5.10 7.89 -4.11
N ALA A 368 -5.74 6.81 -4.57
CA ALA A 368 -5.24 6.09 -5.74
C ALA A 368 -5.49 6.89 -7.03
N MET A 369 -6.66 7.52 -7.12
CA MET A 369 -7.05 8.35 -8.26
C MET A 369 -8.12 9.35 -7.82
N GLU A 370 -8.09 10.57 -8.36
CA GLU A 370 -9.20 11.50 -8.20
C GLU A 370 -10.40 11.08 -9.06
N LYS A 371 -11.62 11.37 -8.59
CA LYS A 371 -12.83 11.13 -9.37
C LYS A 371 -12.81 12.01 -10.63
N PRO A 372 -12.76 11.42 -11.85
CA PRO A 372 -12.76 12.21 -13.07
C PRO A 372 -14.09 12.96 -13.22
N ASN A 373 -14.03 14.14 -13.82
CA ASN A 373 -15.23 14.87 -14.23
C ASN A 373 -16.10 13.97 -15.11
N GLN A 374 -17.42 14.11 -14.99
CA GLN A 374 -18.42 13.34 -15.75
C GLN A 374 -18.51 11.83 -15.42
N TYR A 375 -17.73 11.29 -14.47
CA TYR A 375 -17.87 9.91 -14.03
C TYR A 375 -19.26 9.64 -13.42
N ASN A 376 -20.06 8.83 -14.12
CA ASN A 376 -21.36 8.32 -13.70
C ASN A 376 -21.76 7.10 -14.57
N LYS A 377 -22.82 6.40 -14.15
CA LYS A 377 -23.31 5.20 -14.83
C LYS A 377 -23.62 5.39 -16.32
N GLN A 378 -24.21 6.53 -16.70
CA GLN A 378 -24.57 6.80 -18.10
C GLN A 378 -23.33 6.99 -18.97
N ALA A 379 -22.29 7.66 -18.45
CA ALA A 379 -21.01 7.79 -19.13
C ALA A 379 -20.36 6.41 -19.37
N MET A 380 -20.33 5.55 -18.35
CA MET A 380 -19.77 4.20 -18.49
C MET A 380 -20.55 3.32 -19.48
N GLN A 381 -21.88 3.45 -19.53
CA GLN A 381 -22.70 2.77 -20.54
C GLN A 381 -22.39 3.24 -21.97
N ALA A 382 -22.16 4.55 -22.16
CA ALA A 382 -21.79 5.10 -23.45
C ALA A 382 -20.40 4.61 -23.89
N ILE A 383 -19.43 4.61 -22.97
CA ILE A 383 -18.08 4.07 -23.18
C ILE A 383 -18.14 2.59 -23.56
N ALA A 384 -18.85 1.76 -22.80
CA ALA A 384 -18.96 0.33 -23.08
C ALA A 384 -19.54 0.08 -24.50
N LYS A 385 -20.57 0.84 -24.89
CA LYS A 385 -21.14 0.75 -26.24
C LYS A 385 -20.17 1.22 -27.32
N LYS A 386 -19.46 2.33 -27.10
CA LYS A 386 -18.45 2.87 -28.02
C LYS A 386 -17.40 1.80 -28.31
N TYR A 387 -16.77 1.26 -27.28
CA TYR A 387 -15.68 0.30 -27.47
C TYR A 387 -16.17 -1.11 -27.87
N GLN A 388 -17.42 -1.47 -27.62
CA GLN A 388 -18.00 -2.66 -28.25
C GLN A 388 -18.07 -2.52 -29.77
N GLN A 389 -18.52 -1.36 -30.28
CA GLN A 389 -18.55 -1.12 -31.73
C GLN A 389 -17.14 -1.12 -32.34
N GLN A 390 -16.17 -0.56 -31.63
CA GLN A 390 -14.76 -0.58 -32.05
C GLN A 390 -14.18 -2.01 -32.05
N ALA A 391 -14.47 -2.80 -31.00
CA ALA A 391 -14.08 -4.20 -30.96
C ALA A 391 -14.71 -4.99 -32.11
N ASP A 392 -15.99 -4.76 -32.42
CA ASP A 392 -16.67 -5.44 -33.54
C ASP A 392 -16.01 -5.12 -34.89
N GLN A 393 -15.55 -3.87 -35.09
CA GLN A 393 -14.82 -3.46 -36.29
C GLN A 393 -13.46 -4.16 -36.39
N ILE A 394 -12.66 -4.12 -35.33
CA ILE A 394 -11.36 -4.80 -35.27
C ILE A 394 -11.56 -6.32 -35.50
N ASN A 395 -12.55 -6.91 -34.85
CA ASN A 395 -12.84 -8.34 -34.92
C ASN A 395 -13.41 -8.81 -36.26
N ALA A 396 -13.88 -7.91 -37.12
CA ALA A 396 -14.29 -8.24 -38.48
C ALA A 396 -13.08 -8.57 -39.38
N GLU A 397 -11.90 -8.03 -39.04
CA GLU A 397 -10.65 -8.24 -39.79
C GLU A 397 -9.74 -9.30 -39.13
N ARG A 398 -9.98 -9.60 -37.85
CA ARG A 398 -9.20 -10.57 -37.05
C ARG A 398 -9.90 -11.92 -36.96
N SER A 399 -9.16 -13.00 -37.19
CA SER A 399 -9.73 -14.34 -37.32
C SER A 399 -9.44 -15.28 -36.15
N THR A 400 -8.44 -14.96 -35.33
CA THR A 400 -7.90 -15.87 -34.31
C THR A 400 -8.29 -15.42 -32.91
N LYS A 401 -7.95 -16.21 -31.88
CA LYS A 401 -8.19 -15.85 -30.47
C LYS A 401 -6.88 -15.88 -29.70
N LEU A 402 -6.72 -14.93 -28.78
CA LEU A 402 -5.57 -14.89 -27.87
C LEU A 402 -5.44 -16.21 -27.09
N THR A 403 -6.56 -16.72 -26.57
CA THR A 403 -6.60 -17.90 -25.69
C THR A 403 -6.40 -19.24 -26.43
N ASP A 404 -6.33 -19.21 -27.77
CA ASP A 404 -5.94 -20.37 -28.57
C ASP A 404 -4.41 -20.58 -28.57
N ASN A 405 -3.65 -19.67 -27.91
CA ASN A 405 -2.22 -19.78 -27.66
C ASN A 405 -1.94 -19.84 -26.16
N THR A 406 -0.89 -20.56 -25.77
CA THR A 406 -0.24 -20.30 -24.48
C THR A 406 0.53 -18.98 -24.59
N VAL A 407 0.25 -18.03 -23.70
CA VAL A 407 0.99 -16.77 -23.59
C VAL A 407 1.88 -16.84 -22.36
N ILE A 408 3.17 -16.58 -22.54
CA ILE A 408 4.18 -16.54 -21.48
C ILE A 408 4.68 -15.09 -21.38
N ALA A 409 4.29 -14.40 -20.32
CA ALA A 409 4.81 -13.08 -20.01
C ALA A 409 6.06 -13.22 -19.12
N VAL A 410 7.21 -12.79 -19.64
CA VAL A 410 8.51 -12.81 -18.99
C VAL A 410 8.91 -11.38 -18.67
N LEU A 411 8.79 -11.02 -17.39
CA LEU A 411 9.46 -9.87 -16.83
C LEU A 411 10.91 -10.28 -16.54
N SER A 412 11.83 -9.78 -17.36
CA SER A 412 13.26 -9.99 -17.20
C SER A 412 13.86 -8.88 -16.35
N GLU A 413 14.13 -9.20 -15.09
CA GLU A 413 14.60 -8.24 -14.07
C GLU A 413 15.74 -7.36 -14.59
N SER A 414 15.55 -6.05 -14.46
CA SER A 414 16.50 -5.01 -14.82
C SER A 414 17.06 -5.11 -16.26
N PHE A 415 16.39 -5.79 -17.20
CA PHE A 415 16.93 -6.01 -18.55
C PHE A 415 16.85 -4.75 -19.43
N SER A 416 17.99 -4.21 -19.84
CA SER A 416 18.06 -3.14 -20.84
C SER A 416 19.42 -3.17 -21.52
N ASP A 417 19.45 -2.95 -22.83
CA ASP A 417 20.69 -2.83 -23.60
C ASP A 417 21.60 -1.71 -23.04
N PRO A 418 22.74 -2.05 -22.42
CA PRO A 418 23.58 -1.06 -21.78
C PRO A 418 24.28 -0.16 -22.81
N THR A 419 24.33 -0.56 -24.09
CA THR A 419 24.97 0.23 -25.16
C THR A 419 24.14 1.44 -25.62
N ARG A 420 22.86 1.51 -25.21
CA ARG A 420 22.02 2.69 -25.45
C ARG A 420 22.18 3.77 -24.37
N VAL A 421 22.77 3.44 -23.23
CA VAL A 421 22.96 4.40 -22.15
C VAL A 421 24.06 5.40 -22.55
N PRO A 422 23.79 6.72 -22.53
CA PRO A 422 24.77 7.73 -22.90
C PRO A 422 26.07 7.60 -22.10
N GLY A 423 27.20 7.59 -22.80
CA GLY A 423 28.53 7.42 -22.19
C GLY A 423 28.95 5.97 -21.95
N ILE A 424 28.09 4.98 -22.19
CA ILE A 424 28.42 3.57 -22.03
C ILE A 424 28.77 2.95 -23.38
N SER A 425 29.87 2.20 -23.44
CA SER A 425 30.29 1.48 -24.65
C SER A 425 31.05 0.21 -24.33
N PHE A 426 30.90 -0.78 -25.21
CA PHE A 426 31.61 -2.05 -25.17
C PHE A 426 32.17 -2.39 -26.55
N SER A 427 33.29 -3.11 -26.55
CA SER A 427 33.89 -3.70 -27.76
C SER A 427 33.31 -5.08 -28.11
N GLU A 428 32.55 -5.68 -27.20
CA GLU A 428 31.80 -6.93 -27.38
C GLU A 428 30.33 -6.65 -27.04
N ASP A 429 29.41 -7.12 -27.88
CA ASP A 429 27.96 -6.94 -27.65
C ASP A 429 27.50 -7.83 -26.49
N PRO A 430 26.90 -7.28 -25.42
CA PRO A 430 26.42 -8.08 -24.30
C PRO A 430 25.19 -8.93 -24.63
N ILE A 431 24.35 -8.53 -25.60
CA ILE A 431 23.03 -9.13 -25.88
C ILE A 431 22.81 -9.47 -27.38
N PRO A 432 23.76 -10.16 -28.04
CA PRO A 432 23.74 -10.33 -29.49
C PRO A 432 22.51 -11.09 -30.00
N PHE A 433 22.03 -12.12 -29.28
CA PHE A 433 20.87 -12.90 -29.73
C PHE A 433 19.58 -12.09 -29.66
N ILE A 434 19.30 -11.45 -28.53
CA ILE A 434 18.07 -10.64 -28.35
C ILE A 434 18.10 -9.45 -29.32
N ARG A 435 19.26 -8.81 -29.51
CA ARG A 435 19.41 -7.73 -30.49
C ARG A 435 19.05 -8.18 -31.91
N ASP A 436 19.51 -9.35 -32.33
CA ASP A 436 19.16 -9.92 -33.64
C ASP A 436 17.69 -10.35 -33.71
N LEU A 437 17.17 -11.01 -32.68
CA LEU A 437 15.78 -11.48 -32.60
C LEU A 437 14.78 -10.32 -32.78
N LYS A 438 15.05 -9.17 -32.17
CA LYS A 438 14.21 -7.97 -32.28
C LYS A 438 14.00 -7.52 -33.72
N ASN A 439 14.91 -7.84 -34.64
CA ASN A 439 14.74 -7.52 -36.07
C ASN A 439 13.75 -8.44 -36.80
N ASN A 440 13.37 -9.56 -36.20
CA ASN A 440 12.62 -10.65 -36.84
C ASN A 440 11.26 -10.93 -36.19
N THR A 441 10.82 -10.08 -35.25
CA THR A 441 9.55 -10.24 -34.54
C THR A 441 9.06 -8.88 -34.05
N THR A 442 7.81 -8.77 -33.60
CA THR A 442 7.31 -7.55 -32.96
C THR A 442 8.19 -7.18 -31.78
N SER A 443 8.80 -6.00 -31.82
CA SER A 443 9.72 -5.56 -30.77
C SER A 443 9.88 -4.05 -30.76
N GLY A 444 10.51 -3.54 -29.70
CA GLY A 444 10.81 -2.12 -29.59
C GLY A 444 11.47 -1.76 -28.27
N LEU A 445 11.17 -0.57 -27.79
CA LEU A 445 11.54 -0.06 -26.48
C LEU A 445 10.30 0.13 -25.62
N MET A 446 10.38 -0.20 -24.33
CA MET A 446 9.35 0.10 -23.36
C MET A 446 9.78 1.29 -22.52
N LEU A 447 8.93 2.31 -22.45
CA LEU A 447 9.08 3.41 -21.49
C LEU A 447 8.68 2.90 -20.10
N SER A 448 9.66 2.78 -19.22
CA SER A 448 9.48 2.38 -17.84
C SER A 448 9.27 3.61 -16.95
N SER A 449 8.35 3.53 -16.00
CA SER A 449 8.27 4.50 -14.90
C SER A 449 9.33 4.26 -13.81
N GLY A 450 10.09 3.17 -13.91
CA GLY A 450 11.08 2.76 -12.91
C GLY A 450 12.52 3.04 -13.34
N TYR A 451 13.37 3.33 -12.35
CA TYR A 451 14.82 3.36 -12.48
C TYR A 451 15.43 2.79 -11.19
N GLY A 452 16.14 1.66 -11.31
CA GLY A 452 16.67 0.92 -10.15
C GLY A 452 15.62 0.26 -9.24
N GLY A 453 14.35 0.25 -9.65
CA GLY A 453 13.24 -0.36 -8.92
C GLY A 453 11.90 -0.10 -9.59
N GLY A 454 10.84 -0.65 -9.01
CA GLY A 454 9.46 -0.45 -9.47
C GLY A 454 8.88 -1.63 -10.24
N THR A 455 9.54 -2.79 -10.26
CA THR A 455 9.12 -4.04 -10.92
C THR A 455 7.61 -4.30 -10.86
N ALA A 456 7.02 -4.28 -9.66
CA ALA A 456 5.59 -4.56 -9.46
C ALA A 456 4.66 -3.55 -10.13
N ASN A 457 5.11 -2.32 -10.40
CA ASN A 457 4.32 -1.34 -11.13
C ASN A 457 4.24 -1.72 -12.62
N LEU A 458 5.35 -2.14 -13.22
CA LEU A 458 5.37 -2.57 -14.62
C LEU A 458 4.61 -3.88 -14.80
N GLU A 459 4.77 -4.81 -13.86
CA GLU A 459 3.97 -6.05 -13.77
C GLU A 459 2.47 -5.77 -13.61
N PHE A 460 2.09 -4.83 -12.75
CA PHE A 460 0.70 -4.40 -12.61
C PHE A 460 0.14 -3.86 -13.92
N GLN A 461 0.90 -3.01 -14.61
CA GLN A 461 0.51 -2.43 -15.89
C GLN A 461 0.32 -3.53 -16.93
N GLU A 462 1.28 -4.45 -17.07
CA GLU A 462 1.20 -5.58 -17.99
C GLU A 462 -0.03 -6.47 -17.72
N LEU A 463 -0.24 -6.91 -16.48
CA LEU A 463 -1.32 -7.82 -16.14
C LEU A 463 -2.71 -7.20 -16.25
N SER A 464 -2.85 -5.91 -15.96
CA SER A 464 -4.16 -5.26 -15.87
C SER A 464 -4.50 -4.41 -17.09
N GLY A 465 -3.51 -3.92 -17.83
CA GLY A 465 -3.68 -2.89 -18.84
C GLY A 465 -4.02 -1.51 -18.28
N LEU A 466 -3.92 -1.29 -16.97
CA LEU A 466 -4.10 0.02 -16.32
C LEU A 466 -2.75 0.73 -16.25
N SER A 467 -2.70 2.05 -16.37
CA SER A 467 -1.45 2.80 -16.43
C SER A 467 -1.13 3.53 -15.12
N MET A 468 0.13 3.44 -14.70
CA MET A 468 0.63 4.21 -13.56
C MET A 468 0.59 5.72 -13.80
N ALA A 469 0.68 6.16 -15.06
CA ALA A 469 0.65 7.58 -15.39
C ALA A 469 -0.69 8.26 -15.02
N LEU A 470 -1.78 7.49 -15.04
CA LEU A 470 -3.14 7.97 -14.77
C LEU A 470 -3.55 7.93 -13.30
N PHE A 471 -2.76 7.28 -12.44
CA PHE A 471 -2.98 7.35 -11.01
C PHE A 471 -2.47 8.66 -10.40
N ASP A 472 -2.93 8.92 -9.18
CA ASP A 472 -2.41 10.00 -8.34
C ASP A 472 -0.91 9.77 -8.07
N PRO A 473 -0.07 10.82 -8.12
CA PRO A 473 1.37 10.69 -7.85
C PRO A 473 1.68 10.05 -6.49
N SER A 474 0.81 10.21 -5.48
CA SER A 474 1.04 9.59 -4.17
C SER A 474 0.89 8.06 -4.14
N LEU A 475 0.36 7.45 -5.22
CA LEU A 475 0.30 6.00 -5.38
C LEU A 475 1.65 5.45 -5.88
N LEU A 476 2.54 5.14 -4.94
CA LEU A 476 3.85 4.57 -5.23
C LEU A 476 3.75 3.14 -5.78
N SER A 477 2.92 2.29 -5.17
CA SER A 477 2.83 0.87 -5.47
C SER A 477 1.38 0.37 -5.40
N PRO A 478 0.70 0.08 -6.53
CA PRO A 478 -0.64 -0.48 -6.52
C PRO A 478 -0.72 -1.77 -5.70
N TYR A 479 0.33 -2.60 -5.76
CA TYR A 479 0.39 -3.88 -5.07
C TYR A 479 0.37 -3.74 -3.55
N GLN A 480 0.92 -2.67 -2.99
CA GLN A 480 0.85 -2.42 -1.54
C GLN A 480 -0.35 -1.56 -1.14
N GLN A 481 -0.72 -0.60 -1.99
CA GLN A 481 -1.58 0.50 -1.59
C GLN A 481 -3.01 0.41 -2.15
N LEU A 482 -3.19 -0.21 -3.32
CA LEU A 482 -4.49 -0.28 -3.99
C LEU A 482 -5.10 -1.70 -3.89
N ILE A 483 -4.41 -2.69 -4.46
CA ILE A 483 -4.92 -4.05 -4.63
C ILE A 483 -5.34 -4.71 -3.31
N PRO A 484 -4.63 -4.55 -2.18
CA PRO A 484 -5.05 -5.12 -0.91
C PRO A 484 -6.44 -4.63 -0.45
N LYS A 485 -6.92 -3.48 -0.94
CA LYS A 485 -8.23 -2.90 -0.62
C LYS A 485 -9.37 -3.33 -1.53
N LEU A 486 -9.07 -3.87 -2.70
CA LEU A 486 -10.08 -4.31 -3.66
C LEU A 486 -10.56 -5.73 -3.33
N PRO A 487 -11.84 -6.08 -3.54
CA PRO A 487 -12.30 -7.46 -3.41
C PRO A 487 -11.69 -8.39 -4.49
N GLY A 488 -11.36 -7.83 -5.65
CA GLY A 488 -10.70 -8.46 -6.78
C GLY A 488 -10.38 -7.41 -7.84
N LEU A 489 -9.60 -7.76 -8.86
CA LEU A 489 -9.34 -6.90 -10.02
C LEU A 489 -9.29 -7.77 -11.28
N TYR A 490 -9.92 -7.32 -12.37
CA TYR A 490 -9.73 -7.96 -13.67
C TYR A 490 -8.28 -7.82 -14.11
N THR A 491 -7.66 -8.94 -14.45
CA THR A 491 -6.33 -9.06 -15.05
C THR A 491 -6.45 -10.02 -16.21
N PHE A 492 -5.62 -9.83 -17.23
CA PHE A 492 -5.82 -10.48 -18.51
C PHE A 492 -5.67 -12.00 -18.49
N ASN A 493 -4.88 -12.54 -17.57
CA ASN A 493 -4.76 -13.97 -17.30
C ASN A 493 -6.13 -14.65 -17.09
N GLN A 494 -7.14 -13.92 -16.58
CA GLN A 494 -8.49 -14.44 -16.38
C GLN A 494 -9.19 -14.82 -17.69
N ALA A 495 -8.77 -14.27 -18.83
CA ALA A 495 -9.27 -14.69 -20.14
C ALA A 495 -8.98 -16.17 -20.43
N TRP A 496 -7.79 -16.66 -20.06
CA TRP A 496 -7.43 -18.08 -20.19
C TRP A 496 -8.24 -18.96 -19.25
N ASN A 497 -8.47 -18.49 -18.02
CA ASN A 497 -9.32 -19.19 -17.07
C ASN A 497 -10.76 -19.34 -17.57
N GLN A 498 -11.30 -18.27 -18.16
CA GLN A 498 -12.61 -18.31 -18.78
C GLN A 498 -12.63 -19.27 -19.97
N ALA A 499 -11.64 -19.21 -20.85
CA ALA A 499 -11.58 -20.05 -22.05
C ALA A 499 -11.49 -21.54 -21.73
N CYS A 500 -10.74 -21.92 -20.69
CA CYS A 500 -10.61 -23.32 -20.31
C CYS A 500 -11.64 -23.80 -19.27
N GLY A 501 -12.50 -22.90 -18.78
CA GLY A 501 -13.56 -23.21 -17.81
C GLY A 501 -13.07 -23.56 -16.40
N SER A 502 -11.82 -23.24 -16.05
CA SER A 502 -11.23 -23.43 -14.72
C SER A 502 -10.25 -22.31 -14.39
N LYS A 503 -9.91 -22.10 -13.12
CA LYS A 503 -8.81 -21.19 -12.74
C LYS A 503 -7.42 -21.75 -13.08
N ASP A 504 -7.33 -23.03 -13.40
CA ASP A 504 -6.08 -23.79 -13.58
C ASP A 504 -5.32 -23.47 -14.89
N CYS A 505 -5.70 -22.40 -15.60
CA CYS A 505 -5.10 -22.02 -16.87
C CYS A 505 -4.36 -20.69 -16.79
N SER A 506 -4.21 -20.13 -15.59
CA SER A 506 -3.25 -19.10 -15.31
C SER A 506 -2.36 -19.46 -14.13
N VAL A 507 -1.06 -19.45 -14.35
CA VAL A 507 -0.03 -19.87 -13.40
C VAL A 507 1.09 -18.82 -13.39
N ALA A 508 1.80 -18.74 -12.26
CA ALA A 508 2.85 -17.76 -12.07
C ALA A 508 4.06 -18.35 -11.36
N PHE A 509 5.24 -17.84 -11.72
CA PHE A 509 6.53 -18.23 -11.18
C PHE A 509 7.32 -16.98 -10.81
N HIS A 510 7.89 -16.99 -9.61
CA HIS A 510 8.86 -16.00 -9.19
C HIS A 510 9.86 -16.67 -8.26
N PRO A 511 11.08 -16.99 -8.70
CA PRO A 511 12.08 -17.70 -7.88
C PRO A 511 12.72 -16.75 -6.83
N TYR A 512 11.86 -16.15 -6.01
CA TYR A 512 12.16 -15.30 -4.87
C TYR A 512 11.12 -15.52 -3.76
N GLN A 513 10.97 -14.59 -2.83
CA GLN A 513 9.97 -14.69 -1.76
C GLN A 513 8.58 -14.25 -2.23
N LYS A 514 7.54 -15.02 -1.88
CA LYS A 514 6.15 -14.77 -2.33
C LYS A 514 5.55 -13.44 -1.87
N ASN A 515 6.03 -12.89 -0.76
CA ASN A 515 5.51 -11.65 -0.19
C ASN A 515 6.30 -10.40 -0.57
N PHE A 516 7.36 -10.54 -1.36
CA PHE A 516 7.96 -9.40 -2.03
C PHE A 516 6.91 -8.75 -2.93
N TYR A 517 6.64 -7.46 -2.72
CA TYR A 517 5.49 -6.73 -3.28
C TYR A 517 4.09 -7.31 -2.99
N LEU A 518 3.89 -8.05 -1.89
CA LEU A 518 2.61 -8.69 -1.54
C LEU A 518 2.01 -9.59 -2.65
N ARG A 519 2.86 -10.18 -3.50
CA ARG A 519 2.41 -10.99 -4.66
C ARG A 519 1.51 -12.14 -4.27
N ASP A 520 1.80 -12.89 -3.20
CA ASP A 520 0.93 -14.00 -2.75
C ASP A 520 -0.54 -13.57 -2.57
N SER A 521 -0.77 -12.41 -1.97
CA SER A 521 -2.12 -11.89 -1.75
C SER A 521 -2.74 -11.31 -3.02
N ASN A 522 -1.95 -10.62 -3.84
CA ASN A 522 -2.43 -9.95 -5.04
C ASN A 522 -2.75 -10.95 -6.16
N TYR A 523 -1.94 -11.98 -6.33
CA TYR A 523 -2.13 -13.01 -7.36
C TYR A 523 -3.43 -13.81 -7.15
N LYS A 524 -3.83 -14.01 -5.89
CA LYS A 524 -5.14 -14.60 -5.55
C LYS A 524 -6.30 -13.71 -6.01
N LYS A 525 -6.16 -12.38 -5.88
CA LYS A 525 -7.15 -11.40 -6.36
C LYS A 525 -7.15 -11.23 -7.88
N PHE A 526 -6.02 -11.47 -8.53
CA PHE A 526 -5.89 -11.56 -9.99
C PHE A 526 -6.40 -12.89 -10.54
N GLY A 527 -6.66 -13.87 -9.69
CA GLY A 527 -7.26 -15.14 -10.09
C GLY A 527 -6.28 -16.15 -10.68
N PHE A 528 -4.98 -16.04 -10.39
CA PHE A 528 -4.02 -17.11 -10.67
C PHE A 528 -4.37 -18.38 -9.87
N SER A 529 -4.31 -19.55 -10.51
CA SER A 529 -4.46 -20.84 -9.80
C SER A 529 -3.25 -21.17 -8.95
N LYS A 530 -2.07 -20.77 -9.42
CA LYS A 530 -0.78 -21.19 -8.89
C LYS A 530 0.16 -20.00 -8.88
N PHE A 531 0.90 -19.85 -7.80
CA PHE A 531 2.04 -18.96 -7.69
C PHE A 531 3.16 -19.72 -6.98
N GLU A 532 4.18 -20.15 -7.73
CA GLU A 532 5.32 -20.89 -7.18
C GLU A 532 6.53 -19.98 -6.98
N THR A 533 7.10 -20.07 -5.78
CA THR A 533 8.23 -19.27 -5.32
C THR A 533 9.23 -20.13 -4.55
N LEU A 534 10.25 -19.53 -3.95
CA LEU A 534 11.21 -20.26 -3.10
C LEU A 534 10.60 -20.74 -1.77
N ASP A 535 9.51 -20.12 -1.33
CA ASP A 535 8.90 -20.26 -0.01
C ASP A 535 7.39 -20.60 -0.05
N THR A 536 6.93 -21.11 -1.19
CA THR A 536 5.60 -21.74 -1.35
C THR A 536 5.67 -23.25 -1.12
N ASP A 537 4.51 -23.87 -0.97
CA ASP A 537 4.36 -25.33 -0.93
C ASP A 537 3.33 -25.76 -2.00
N PRO A 538 3.78 -26.37 -3.12
CA PRO A 538 5.17 -26.66 -3.47
C PRO A 538 5.98 -25.40 -3.82
N ALA A 539 7.30 -25.48 -3.65
CA ALA A 539 8.25 -24.47 -4.12
C ALA A 539 8.61 -24.70 -5.60
N VAL A 540 9.22 -23.70 -6.25
CA VAL A 540 9.82 -23.88 -7.58
C VAL A 540 10.84 -25.03 -7.56
N THR A 541 10.86 -25.84 -8.62
CA THR A 541 11.69 -27.05 -8.70
C THR A 541 13.16 -26.72 -9.00
N HIS A 542 13.39 -25.83 -9.97
CA HIS A 542 14.74 -25.43 -10.37
C HIS A 542 15.15 -24.13 -9.66
N GLN A 543 16.29 -24.14 -8.96
CA GLN A 543 16.75 -23.05 -8.09
C GLN A 543 18.26 -22.73 -8.24
N ASP A 544 18.89 -23.24 -9.29
CA ASP A 544 20.33 -23.07 -9.52
C ASP A 544 20.71 -21.59 -9.68
N LYS A 545 21.88 -21.24 -9.16
CA LYS A 545 22.44 -19.88 -9.16
C LYS A 545 23.73 -19.84 -9.96
N LEU A 546 24.07 -18.67 -10.49
CA LEU A 546 25.32 -18.45 -11.19
C LEU A 546 26.42 -17.95 -10.26
N GLU A 547 27.56 -18.62 -10.26
CA GLU A 547 28.78 -18.21 -9.56
C GLU A 547 28.55 -17.82 -8.08
N LYS A 548 28.71 -16.54 -7.73
CA LYS A 548 28.53 -16.00 -6.37
C LYS A 548 27.18 -15.30 -6.20
N SER A 549 26.32 -15.32 -7.22
CA SER A 549 24.99 -14.72 -7.15
C SER A 549 24.15 -15.37 -6.05
N ILE A 550 23.44 -14.54 -5.30
CA ILE A 550 22.46 -14.98 -4.31
C ILE A 550 21.10 -15.29 -4.94
N TYR A 551 20.88 -14.88 -6.18
CA TYR A 551 19.61 -15.03 -6.91
C TYR A 551 19.62 -16.26 -7.80
N VAL A 552 18.43 -16.84 -7.99
CA VAL A 552 18.21 -17.93 -8.95
C VAL A 552 18.47 -17.42 -10.36
N SER A 553 19.13 -18.25 -11.16
CA SER A 553 19.48 -17.97 -12.56
C SER A 553 18.25 -17.94 -13.46
N ASP A 554 18.35 -17.23 -14.58
CA ASP A 554 17.31 -17.20 -15.60
C ASP A 554 17.13 -18.59 -16.25
N ALA A 555 18.21 -19.36 -16.39
CA ALA A 555 18.15 -20.76 -16.84
C ALA A 555 17.21 -21.60 -15.97
N ALA A 556 17.37 -21.53 -14.65
CA ALA A 556 16.51 -22.24 -13.70
C ALA A 556 15.08 -21.69 -13.71
N ALA A 557 14.91 -20.36 -13.82
CA ALA A 557 13.60 -19.73 -13.96
C ALA A 557 12.85 -20.23 -15.20
N TYR A 558 13.50 -20.28 -16.36
CA TYR A 558 12.97 -20.80 -17.62
C TYR A 558 12.68 -22.30 -17.56
N ALA A 559 13.50 -23.09 -16.87
CA ALA A 559 13.26 -24.52 -16.69
C ALA A 559 11.94 -24.81 -15.94
N ASN A 560 11.60 -24.03 -14.91
CA ASN A 560 10.31 -24.15 -14.22
C ASN A 560 9.12 -23.90 -15.17
N VAL A 561 9.23 -22.88 -16.04
CA VAL A 561 8.19 -22.58 -17.05
C VAL A 561 8.12 -23.67 -18.11
N LEU A 562 9.25 -24.19 -18.58
CA LEU A 562 9.29 -25.27 -19.56
C LEU A 562 8.63 -26.55 -19.04
N ASP A 563 8.85 -26.90 -17.78
CA ASP A 563 8.23 -28.07 -17.15
C ASP A 563 6.70 -27.91 -17.06
N GLU A 564 6.20 -26.73 -16.71
CA GLU A 564 4.76 -26.43 -16.70
C GLU A 564 4.16 -26.51 -18.11
N VAL A 565 4.79 -25.87 -19.10
CA VAL A 565 4.30 -25.84 -20.47
C VAL A 565 4.27 -27.24 -21.11
N ARG A 566 5.25 -28.11 -20.79
CA ARG A 566 5.36 -29.48 -21.30
C ARG A 566 4.45 -30.48 -20.60
N SER A 567 4.16 -30.25 -19.31
CA SER A 567 3.31 -31.15 -18.52
C SER A 567 1.82 -30.86 -18.68
N ASN A 568 1.45 -29.74 -19.32
CA ASN A 568 0.08 -29.30 -19.48
C ASN A 568 -0.31 -29.17 -20.96
N ASP A 569 -1.34 -29.93 -21.38
CA ASP A 569 -1.87 -29.88 -22.75
C ASP A 569 -2.72 -28.63 -23.03
N ARG A 570 -3.15 -27.90 -22.00
CA ARG A 570 -3.99 -26.72 -22.17
C ARG A 570 -3.17 -25.49 -22.59
N ASN A 571 -3.85 -24.56 -23.26
CA ASN A 571 -3.35 -23.21 -23.43
C ASN A 571 -3.44 -22.46 -22.11
N GLN A 572 -2.36 -21.80 -21.73
CA GLN A 572 -2.23 -21.14 -20.42
C GLN A 572 -1.77 -19.70 -20.58
N PHE A 573 -2.07 -18.88 -19.58
CA PHE A 573 -1.33 -17.67 -19.29
C PHE A 573 -0.27 -18.00 -18.24
N VAL A 574 1.01 -17.83 -18.57
CA VAL A 574 2.13 -18.07 -17.67
C VAL A 574 2.82 -16.75 -17.38
N GLN A 575 2.84 -16.35 -16.11
CA GLN A 575 3.62 -15.20 -15.66
C GLN A 575 4.97 -15.67 -15.11
N LEU A 576 6.08 -15.06 -15.55
CA LEU A 576 7.41 -15.28 -15.00
C LEU A 576 8.05 -13.94 -14.63
N ILE A 577 8.55 -13.83 -13.39
CA ILE A 577 9.34 -12.69 -12.92
C ILE A 577 10.72 -13.21 -12.51
N THR A 578 11.77 -12.88 -13.27
CA THR A 578 13.13 -13.34 -12.98
C THR A 578 13.81 -12.51 -11.88
N MET A 579 15.01 -12.90 -11.44
CA MET A 579 15.78 -12.20 -10.40
C MET A 579 17.29 -12.13 -10.68
N GLN A 580 17.80 -12.81 -11.73
CA GLN A 580 19.24 -13.00 -11.93
C GLN A 580 20.03 -11.68 -11.97
N ASN A 581 19.45 -10.68 -12.65
CA ASN A 581 20.07 -9.38 -12.87
C ASN A 581 19.64 -8.33 -11.84
N HIS A 582 19.13 -8.74 -10.67
CA HIS A 582 18.85 -7.82 -9.57
C HIS A 582 20.14 -7.33 -8.89
N THR A 583 20.11 -6.12 -8.33
CA THR A 583 21.20 -5.55 -7.49
C THR A 583 21.56 -6.49 -6.33
N PRO A 584 22.85 -6.63 -5.90
CA PRO A 584 24.00 -5.73 -6.06
C PRO A 584 24.98 -6.06 -7.19
N TYR A 585 25.26 -5.12 -8.09
CA TYR A 585 26.00 -5.31 -9.36
C TYR A 585 27.53 -5.48 -9.32
N THR A 586 28.18 -5.68 -8.17
CA THR A 586 29.67 -5.63 -8.10
C THR A 586 30.34 -6.94 -7.69
N THR A 587 29.58 -7.96 -7.30
CA THR A 587 30.13 -9.14 -6.62
C THR A 587 29.59 -10.48 -7.09
N GLN A 588 28.57 -10.49 -7.96
CA GLN A 588 27.89 -11.74 -8.36
C GLN A 588 28.76 -12.63 -9.26
N TYR A 589 29.59 -12.01 -10.09
CA TYR A 589 30.41 -12.69 -11.10
C TYR A 589 31.90 -12.44 -10.87
N ASP A 590 32.72 -13.45 -11.10
CA ASP A 590 34.17 -13.39 -10.96
C ASP A 590 34.76 -12.44 -12.03
N PRO A 591 35.38 -11.31 -11.62
CA PRO A 591 36.02 -10.39 -12.57
C PRO A 591 37.10 -11.06 -13.43
N GLY A 592 37.72 -12.15 -12.97
CA GLY A 592 38.73 -12.88 -13.73
C GLY A 592 38.17 -13.68 -14.91
N THR A 593 36.87 -13.97 -14.91
CA THR A 593 36.17 -14.71 -15.99
C THR A 593 35.15 -13.87 -16.75
N ASN A 594 34.88 -12.66 -16.26
CA ASN A 594 33.99 -11.71 -16.90
C ASN A 594 34.70 -10.96 -18.04
N GLN A 595 34.39 -11.34 -19.28
CA GLN A 595 35.00 -10.73 -20.46
C GLN A 595 34.68 -9.23 -20.61
N PHE A 596 33.57 -8.76 -20.05
CA PHE A 596 33.16 -7.35 -20.13
C PHE A 596 34.01 -6.41 -19.27
N VAL A 597 34.82 -6.93 -18.34
CA VAL A 597 35.83 -6.13 -17.64
C VAL A 597 36.86 -5.57 -18.63
N GLY A 598 37.29 -6.40 -19.60
CA GLY A 598 38.19 -5.98 -20.67
C GLY A 598 37.48 -5.31 -21.84
N ALA A 599 36.22 -5.69 -22.11
CA ALA A 599 35.48 -5.17 -23.25
C ALA A 599 34.86 -3.79 -23.01
N ASN A 600 34.71 -3.33 -21.77
CA ASN A 600 34.10 -2.03 -21.42
C ASN A 600 35.02 -0.86 -21.79
N THR A 601 34.66 -0.16 -22.87
CA THR A 601 35.39 0.98 -23.44
C THR A 601 34.84 2.34 -23.01
N SER A 602 33.91 2.36 -22.05
CA SER A 602 33.23 3.58 -21.60
C SER A 602 34.23 4.63 -21.06
N PRO A 603 34.17 5.90 -21.50
CA PRO A 603 35.00 6.98 -20.96
C PRO A 603 34.49 7.46 -19.58
N ASP A 604 35.37 8.11 -18.81
CA ASP A 604 35.04 8.94 -17.65
C ASP A 604 34.19 8.29 -16.52
N LEU A 605 34.18 6.96 -16.44
CA LEU A 605 33.59 6.22 -15.31
C LEU A 605 34.60 6.02 -14.17
N ASP A 606 34.14 6.17 -12.93
CA ASP A 606 34.91 5.71 -11.78
C ASP A 606 35.03 4.17 -11.73
N GLU A 607 35.95 3.67 -10.90
CA GLU A 607 36.24 2.23 -10.83
C GLU A 607 35.03 1.40 -10.35
N HIS A 608 34.24 1.94 -9.43
CA HIS A 608 33.08 1.24 -8.87
C HIS A 608 31.96 1.13 -9.90
N GLU A 609 31.61 2.22 -10.58
CA GLU A 609 30.64 2.26 -11.66
C GLU A 609 31.07 1.37 -12.83
N ARG A 610 32.34 1.46 -13.27
CA ARG A 610 32.87 0.58 -14.32
C ARG A 610 32.75 -0.89 -13.97
N LYS A 611 33.10 -1.26 -12.73
CA LYS A 611 32.99 -2.64 -12.24
C LYS A 611 31.53 -3.11 -12.23
N ALA A 612 30.62 -2.26 -11.75
CA ALA A 612 29.19 -2.54 -11.71
C ALA A 612 28.60 -2.78 -13.11
N ILE A 613 28.90 -1.89 -14.05
CA ILE A 613 28.46 -1.98 -15.45
C ILE A 613 28.99 -3.25 -16.13
N SER A 614 30.25 -3.60 -15.87
CA SER A 614 30.87 -4.79 -16.48
C SER A 614 30.27 -6.08 -15.93
N ALA A 615 29.97 -6.16 -14.64
CA ALA A 615 29.28 -7.30 -14.03
C ALA A 615 27.81 -7.39 -14.47
N TYR A 616 27.12 -6.26 -14.61
CA TYR A 616 25.78 -6.22 -15.19
C TYR A 616 25.75 -6.73 -16.64
N ALA A 617 26.68 -6.27 -17.49
CA ALA A 617 26.80 -6.76 -18.87
C ALA A 617 27.04 -8.29 -18.94
N LYS A 618 27.77 -8.86 -17.96
CA LYS A 618 27.93 -10.31 -17.84
C LYS A 618 26.61 -11.03 -17.52
N GLY A 619 25.82 -10.47 -16.61
CA GLY A 619 24.48 -10.99 -16.30
C GLY A 619 23.56 -10.97 -17.51
N LEU A 620 23.54 -9.87 -18.25
CA LEU A 620 22.78 -9.76 -19.51
C LEU A 620 23.24 -10.78 -20.55
N ASN A 621 24.54 -11.04 -20.66
CA ASN A 621 25.08 -12.04 -21.58
C ASN A 621 24.65 -13.46 -21.24
N TYR A 622 24.52 -13.79 -19.94
CA TYR A 622 23.90 -15.04 -19.53
C TYR A 622 22.40 -15.06 -19.90
N THR A 623 21.64 -14.00 -19.58
CA THR A 623 20.22 -13.90 -19.95
C THR A 623 19.99 -14.04 -21.46
N ASP A 624 20.85 -13.43 -22.29
CA ASP A 624 20.79 -13.51 -23.76
C ASP A 624 20.91 -14.96 -24.26
N GLN A 625 21.92 -15.69 -23.77
CA GLN A 625 22.16 -17.10 -24.11
C GLN A 625 21.04 -18.02 -23.62
N GLU A 626 20.55 -17.80 -22.39
CA GLU A 626 19.48 -18.60 -21.82
C GLU A 626 18.13 -18.30 -22.46
N THR A 627 17.89 -17.06 -22.90
CA THR A 627 16.70 -16.71 -23.69
C THR A 627 16.72 -17.43 -25.04
N GLN A 628 17.87 -17.50 -25.72
CA GLN A 628 18.02 -18.27 -26.95
C GLN A 628 17.65 -19.75 -26.75
N GLN A 629 18.18 -20.37 -25.70
CA GLN A 629 17.88 -21.76 -25.38
C GLN A 629 16.41 -21.96 -25.00
N PHE A 630 15.84 -21.05 -24.21
CA PHE A 630 14.43 -21.09 -23.81
C PHE A 630 13.50 -21.03 -25.02
N LEU A 631 13.68 -20.06 -25.91
CA LEU A 631 12.87 -19.94 -27.12
C LEU A 631 13.04 -21.16 -28.04
N SER A 632 14.27 -21.67 -28.20
CA SER A 632 14.50 -22.91 -28.97
C SER A 632 13.79 -24.12 -28.37
N GLN A 633 13.70 -24.21 -27.05
CA GLN A 633 13.01 -25.30 -26.36
C GLN A 633 11.49 -25.17 -26.44
N LEU A 634 10.94 -23.95 -26.41
CA LEU A 634 9.52 -23.68 -26.66
C LEU A 634 9.13 -23.94 -28.11
N ASP A 635 10.02 -23.69 -29.07
CA ASP A 635 9.79 -23.98 -30.48
C ASP A 635 9.65 -25.47 -30.79
N ALA A 636 10.30 -26.32 -29.98
CA ALA A 636 10.17 -27.77 -30.05
C ALA A 636 8.88 -28.33 -29.42
N VAL A 637 8.08 -27.52 -28.73
CA VAL A 637 6.81 -27.95 -28.12
C VAL A 637 5.70 -27.93 -29.18
N ASP A 638 4.96 -29.03 -29.31
CA ASP A 638 3.84 -29.18 -30.27
C ASP A 638 2.56 -28.47 -29.76
N LYS A 639 2.68 -27.20 -29.38
CA LYS A 639 1.60 -26.32 -28.89
C LYS A 639 1.85 -24.87 -29.33
N PRO A 640 0.81 -24.10 -29.72
CA PRO A 640 0.97 -22.68 -30.04
C PRO A 640 1.41 -21.88 -28.81
N ILE A 641 2.58 -21.25 -28.88
CA ILE A 641 3.18 -20.49 -27.78
C ILE A 641 3.62 -19.11 -28.28
N THR A 642 3.28 -18.09 -27.49
CA THR A 642 3.74 -16.71 -27.66
C THR A 642 4.39 -16.23 -26.37
N VAL A 643 5.57 -15.62 -26.48
CA VAL A 643 6.34 -15.04 -25.38
C VAL A 643 6.28 -13.53 -25.49
N ILE A 644 5.85 -12.87 -24.42
CA ILE A 644 5.99 -11.43 -24.22
C ILE A 644 7.20 -11.26 -23.29
N PHE A 645 8.33 -10.84 -23.82
CA PHE A 645 9.52 -10.57 -23.02
C PHE A 645 9.72 -9.08 -22.89
N TYR A 646 9.97 -8.60 -21.67
CA TYR A 646 10.31 -7.20 -21.44
C TYR A 646 11.22 -7.03 -20.23
N GLY A 647 12.12 -6.05 -20.32
CA GLY A 647 12.78 -5.50 -19.14
C GLY A 647 11.83 -4.58 -18.38
N ASP A 648 11.84 -4.64 -17.05
CA ASP A 648 10.99 -3.79 -16.22
C ASP A 648 11.57 -2.38 -16.05
N HIS A 649 12.84 -2.24 -15.69
CA HIS A 649 13.51 -0.95 -15.57
C HIS A 649 15.01 -1.07 -15.87
N LEU A 650 15.70 0.06 -16.04
CA LEU A 650 17.17 0.04 -16.02
C LEU A 650 17.68 -0.20 -14.58
N PRO A 651 18.87 -0.79 -14.42
CA PRO A 651 19.52 -0.85 -13.11
C PRO A 651 19.96 0.54 -12.63
N GLY A 652 19.82 0.81 -11.33
CA GLY A 652 20.22 2.08 -10.69
C GLY A 652 21.74 2.25 -10.52
N LEU A 653 22.53 1.88 -11.53
CA LEU A 653 24.00 1.82 -11.46
C LEU A 653 24.72 2.87 -12.34
N TYR A 654 24.00 3.62 -13.19
CA TYR A 654 24.56 4.57 -14.16
C TYR A 654 24.72 5.99 -13.57
N SER A 655 25.49 6.11 -12.49
CA SER A 655 25.69 7.38 -11.78
C SER A 655 26.27 8.50 -12.64
N THR A 656 27.08 8.19 -13.66
CA THR A 656 27.67 9.20 -14.54
C THR A 656 26.68 9.67 -15.60
N ALA A 657 25.92 8.76 -16.22
CA ALA A 657 24.88 9.13 -17.19
C ALA A 657 23.77 9.96 -16.53
N HIS A 658 23.38 9.62 -15.30
CA HIS A 658 22.34 10.31 -14.54
C HIS A 658 22.71 11.76 -14.15
N LYS A 659 23.99 12.15 -14.20
CA LYS A 659 24.39 13.55 -13.93
C LYS A 659 23.87 14.54 -14.99
N ASP A 660 23.57 14.07 -16.19
CA ASP A 660 22.99 14.88 -17.26
C ASP A 660 21.47 14.63 -17.36
N PRO A 661 20.63 15.63 -17.01
CA PRO A 661 19.17 15.50 -17.09
C PRO A 661 18.65 15.18 -18.51
N ASN A 662 19.43 15.43 -19.57
CA ASN A 662 19.03 15.08 -20.93
C ASN A 662 19.00 13.56 -21.17
N ASN A 663 19.64 12.78 -20.29
CA ASN A 663 19.68 11.32 -20.40
C ASN A 663 18.47 10.64 -19.75
N GLU A 664 17.58 11.39 -19.10
CA GLU A 664 16.46 10.85 -18.32
C GLU A 664 15.60 9.87 -19.13
N LEU A 665 15.22 10.26 -20.35
CA LEU A 665 14.41 9.39 -21.21
C LEU A 665 15.14 8.08 -21.52
N ALA A 666 16.41 8.16 -21.93
CA ALA A 666 17.23 6.98 -22.24
C ALA A 666 17.44 6.06 -21.01
N LEU A 667 17.46 6.64 -19.80
CA LEU A 667 17.56 5.90 -18.55
C LEU A 667 16.26 5.20 -18.13
N HIS A 668 15.18 5.43 -18.87
CA HIS A 668 13.86 4.85 -18.66
C HIS A 668 13.40 3.98 -19.85
N GLU A 669 14.30 3.66 -20.79
CA GLU A 669 14.01 2.86 -21.99
C GLU A 669 14.57 1.43 -21.89
N THR A 670 13.68 0.47 -21.67
CA THR A 670 14.02 -0.97 -21.62
C THR A 670 13.66 -1.66 -22.94
N ASP A 671 14.14 -2.88 -23.14
CA ASP A 671 13.84 -3.67 -24.34
C ASP A 671 12.60 -4.54 -24.14
N TYR A 672 11.80 -4.70 -25.20
CA TYR A 672 10.76 -5.71 -25.26
C TYR A 672 10.72 -6.42 -26.62
N PHE A 673 10.19 -7.64 -26.63
CA PHE A 673 9.76 -8.34 -27.84
C PHE A 673 8.54 -9.24 -27.57
N ILE A 674 7.77 -9.49 -28.62
CA ILE A 674 6.69 -10.48 -28.66
C ILE A 674 7.09 -11.50 -29.72
N TRP A 675 7.33 -12.74 -29.32
CA TRP A 675 7.78 -13.82 -30.18
C TRP A 675 6.79 -14.97 -30.17
N SER A 676 6.56 -15.58 -31.33
CA SER A 676 5.68 -16.75 -31.48
C SER A 676 6.44 -17.92 -32.10
N ASN A 677 6.22 -19.12 -31.55
CA ASN A 677 6.82 -20.36 -32.03
C ASN A 677 6.23 -20.82 -33.37
N ALA A 678 6.84 -21.85 -33.97
CA ALA A 678 6.40 -22.42 -35.24
C ALA A 678 4.92 -22.83 -35.23
N LYS A 679 4.43 -23.43 -34.14
CA LYS A 679 3.03 -23.86 -34.00
C LYS A 679 2.05 -22.69 -33.96
N SER A 680 2.41 -21.60 -33.29
CA SER A 680 1.61 -20.38 -33.30
C SER A 680 1.61 -19.72 -34.69
N ARG A 681 2.73 -19.75 -35.42
CA ARG A 681 2.82 -19.29 -36.82
C ARG A 681 1.99 -20.14 -37.78
N GLU A 682 1.92 -21.46 -37.57
CA GLU A 682 1.03 -22.36 -38.32
C GLU A 682 -0.45 -22.02 -38.09
N LEU A 683 -0.82 -21.74 -36.84
CA LEU A 683 -2.19 -21.33 -36.48
C LEU A 683 -2.54 -19.94 -37.00
N ASN A 684 -1.55 -19.03 -37.06
CA ASN A 684 -1.70 -17.63 -37.39
C ASN A 684 -0.74 -17.23 -38.54
N PRO A 685 -1.04 -17.56 -39.81
CA PRO A 685 -0.14 -17.29 -40.94
C PRO A 685 0.03 -15.80 -41.27
N HIS A 686 -0.71 -14.92 -40.59
CA HIS A 686 -0.67 -13.46 -40.73
C HIS A 686 -0.15 -12.80 -39.45
N LEU A 687 0.94 -13.30 -38.88
CA LEU A 687 1.59 -12.57 -37.78
C LEU A 687 2.04 -11.20 -38.27
N ASN A 688 1.71 -10.18 -37.50
CA ASN A 688 2.15 -8.82 -37.79
C ASN A 688 3.50 -8.57 -37.13
N ASP A 689 4.59 -8.87 -37.84
CA ASP A 689 5.96 -8.60 -37.39
C ASP A 689 6.31 -7.10 -37.57
N GLN A 690 5.46 -6.21 -37.07
CA GLN A 690 5.68 -4.76 -37.06
C GLN A 690 6.73 -4.38 -36.01
N MET A 691 7.73 -3.61 -36.42
CA MET A 691 8.59 -2.85 -35.50
C MET A 691 7.77 -1.68 -34.95
N ASN A 692 7.17 -1.86 -33.78
CA ASN A 692 6.50 -0.78 -33.05
C ASN A 692 7.54 -0.12 -32.14
N GLN A 693 8.18 0.92 -32.67
CA GLN A 693 9.13 1.70 -31.89
C GLN A 693 8.32 2.47 -30.81
N TYR A 694 8.77 2.31 -29.57
CA TYR A 694 8.16 2.76 -28.30
C TYR A 694 6.79 2.18 -27.92
N SER A 695 6.72 1.63 -26.70
CA SER A 695 5.48 1.19 -26.05
C SER A 695 5.56 1.34 -24.53
N ALA A 696 4.52 0.93 -23.83
CA ALA A 696 4.45 0.85 -22.37
C ALA A 696 3.85 -0.49 -21.94
N SER A 697 4.20 -0.97 -20.75
CA SER A 697 3.80 -2.30 -20.27
C SER A 697 2.28 -2.52 -20.27
N ASN A 698 1.48 -1.47 -20.06
CA ASN A 698 0.01 -1.56 -20.10
C ASN A 698 -0.57 -1.91 -21.48
N TYR A 699 0.24 -1.88 -22.55
CA TYR A 699 -0.21 -2.21 -23.90
C TYR A 699 0.20 -3.60 -24.39
N PHE A 700 1.05 -4.34 -23.66
CA PHE A 700 1.63 -5.58 -24.19
C PHE A 700 0.61 -6.63 -24.62
N LEU A 701 -0.52 -6.77 -23.92
CA LEU A 701 -1.53 -7.71 -24.39
C LEU A 701 -2.31 -7.20 -25.60
N ALA A 702 -2.58 -5.90 -25.71
CA ALA A 702 -3.18 -5.32 -26.91
C ALA A 702 -2.25 -5.49 -28.12
N GLN A 703 -0.95 -5.27 -27.93
CA GLN A 703 0.06 -5.54 -28.95
C GLN A 703 0.16 -7.04 -29.28
N SER A 704 0.04 -7.93 -28.29
CA SER A 704 0.01 -9.38 -28.52
C SER A 704 -1.23 -9.81 -29.31
N ALA A 705 -2.38 -9.17 -29.08
CA ALA A 705 -3.58 -9.39 -29.88
C ALA A 705 -3.36 -8.97 -31.34
N THR A 706 -2.67 -7.85 -31.56
CA THR A 706 -2.28 -7.42 -32.91
C THR A 706 -1.26 -8.36 -33.54
N HIS A 707 -0.23 -8.78 -32.80
CA HIS A 707 0.80 -9.72 -33.25
C HIS A 707 0.18 -11.03 -33.74
N LEU A 708 -0.76 -11.59 -32.96
CA LEU A 708 -1.44 -12.85 -33.25
C LEU A 708 -2.62 -12.74 -34.23
N ASN A 709 -2.92 -11.54 -34.72
CA ASN A 709 -4.14 -11.25 -35.48
C ASN A 709 -5.42 -11.71 -34.76
N ALA A 710 -5.42 -11.59 -33.42
CA ALA A 710 -6.42 -12.11 -32.52
C ALA A 710 -7.50 -11.08 -32.19
N LYS A 711 -8.73 -11.57 -32.13
CA LYS A 711 -9.91 -10.79 -31.75
C LYS A 711 -9.77 -10.22 -30.34
N VAL A 712 -10.31 -9.02 -30.14
CA VAL A 712 -10.22 -8.21 -28.93
C VAL A 712 -11.56 -8.06 -28.22
N SER A 713 -11.52 -7.90 -26.90
CA SER A 713 -12.65 -7.40 -26.10
C SER A 713 -12.81 -5.88 -26.30
N PRO A 714 -13.93 -5.27 -25.86
CA PRO A 714 -14.05 -3.81 -25.79
C PRO A 714 -12.88 -3.14 -25.06
N TYR A 715 -12.42 -3.74 -23.96
CA TYR A 715 -11.28 -3.22 -23.21
C TYR A 715 -9.97 -3.26 -24.03
N LEU A 716 -9.67 -4.38 -24.69
CA LEU A 716 -8.49 -4.47 -25.55
C LEU A 716 -8.61 -3.57 -26.80
N ALA A 717 -9.82 -3.30 -27.29
CA ALA A 717 -10.06 -2.34 -28.37
C ALA A 717 -9.71 -0.91 -27.97
N LEU A 718 -10.09 -0.49 -26.75
CA LEU A 718 -9.61 0.78 -26.17
C LEU A 718 -8.07 0.80 -26.16
N LEU A 719 -7.44 -0.19 -25.54
CA LEU A 719 -5.98 -0.20 -25.40
C LEU A 719 -5.25 -0.22 -26.74
N THR A 720 -5.83 -0.87 -27.76
CA THR A 720 -5.30 -0.86 -29.14
C THR A 720 -5.32 0.56 -29.71
N GLN A 721 -6.44 1.28 -29.60
CA GLN A 721 -6.56 2.66 -30.11
C GLN A 721 -5.71 3.65 -29.30
N THR A 722 -5.67 3.49 -27.98
CA THR A 722 -4.84 4.35 -27.13
C THR A 722 -3.35 4.13 -27.44
N HIS A 723 -2.89 2.90 -27.66
CA HIS A 723 -1.51 2.63 -28.09
C HIS A 723 -1.19 3.26 -29.45
N GLU A 724 -2.12 3.23 -30.42
CA GLU A 724 -1.91 3.88 -31.72
C GLU A 724 -1.74 5.40 -31.59
N ALA A 725 -2.53 6.04 -30.71
CA ALA A 725 -2.54 7.49 -30.52
C ALA A 725 -1.51 8.01 -29.49
N ILE A 726 -1.20 7.20 -28.48
CA ILE A 726 -0.32 7.48 -27.33
C ILE A 726 0.53 6.22 -27.07
N PRO A 727 1.63 6.05 -27.83
CA PRO A 727 2.43 4.81 -27.82
C PRO A 727 2.96 4.45 -26.45
N ALA A 728 3.50 5.42 -25.73
CA ALA A 728 3.96 5.20 -24.36
C ALA A 728 3.75 6.44 -23.50
N MET A 729 3.35 6.19 -22.25
CA MET A 729 3.26 7.22 -21.22
C MET A 729 3.73 6.67 -19.87
N ALA A 730 4.52 7.46 -19.15
CA ALA A 730 5.02 7.11 -17.83
C ALA A 730 5.27 8.38 -17.01
N ARG A 731 5.20 8.26 -15.67
CA ARG A 731 5.76 9.26 -14.77
C ARG A 731 7.23 8.91 -14.58
N ILE A 732 8.11 9.64 -15.25
CA ILE A 732 9.56 9.55 -15.04
C ILE A 732 9.97 10.65 -14.06
N THR A 733 10.92 10.35 -13.20
CA THR A 733 11.41 11.28 -12.19
C THR A 733 12.92 11.23 -12.22
N PRO A 734 13.62 12.37 -12.36
CA PRO A 734 15.06 12.42 -12.23
C PRO A 734 15.44 12.15 -10.77
N THR A 735 15.54 10.87 -10.41
CA THR A 735 15.89 10.41 -9.08
C THR A 735 17.17 9.61 -9.16
N ASN A 736 18.17 9.99 -8.37
CA ASN A 736 19.45 9.28 -8.21
C ASN A 736 19.24 7.86 -7.59
N GLY A 737 18.45 6.98 -8.22
CA GLY A 737 18.09 5.65 -7.74
C GLY A 737 17.07 5.63 -6.59
N THR A 738 16.40 6.75 -6.29
CA THR A 738 15.36 6.81 -5.24
C THR A 738 13.98 6.62 -5.88
N TRP A 739 13.21 5.62 -5.45
CA TRP A 739 11.85 5.45 -5.95
C TRP A 739 10.94 6.56 -5.39
N ALA A 740 10.65 7.56 -6.23
CA ALA A 740 9.79 8.69 -5.91
C ALA A 740 8.84 8.98 -7.09
N PRO A 741 7.65 9.54 -6.83
CA PRO A 741 6.69 9.75 -7.90
C PRO A 741 7.10 10.89 -8.80
N GLY A 742 6.88 10.73 -10.11
CA GLY A 742 7.11 11.77 -11.09
C GLY A 742 5.95 12.75 -11.12
N ASP A 743 6.25 14.02 -10.90
CA ASP A 743 5.24 15.09 -10.90
C ASP A 743 4.60 15.27 -12.29
N THR A 744 5.33 14.91 -13.35
CA THR A 744 4.90 15.07 -14.73
C THR A 744 4.77 13.75 -15.46
N VAL A 745 3.73 13.64 -16.30
CA VAL A 745 3.56 12.52 -17.22
C VAL A 745 4.38 12.82 -18.46
N THR A 746 5.34 11.94 -18.75
CA THR A 746 6.06 11.91 -20.01
C THR A 746 5.28 11.07 -21.01
N VAL A 747 5.09 11.62 -22.21
CA VAL A 747 4.46 10.96 -23.34
C VAL A 747 5.43 11.00 -24.51
N VAL A 748 5.60 9.87 -25.20
CA VAL A 748 6.42 9.77 -26.41
C VAL A 748 5.61 9.23 -27.59
N ASP A 749 5.95 9.68 -28.80
CA ASP A 749 5.43 9.12 -30.05
C ASP A 749 6.13 7.81 -30.44
N HIS A 750 5.79 7.27 -31.62
CA HIS A 750 6.35 6.02 -32.14
C HIS A 750 7.83 6.16 -32.48
N GLU A 751 8.37 7.37 -32.58
CA GLU A 751 9.78 7.64 -32.82
C GLU A 751 10.56 7.95 -31.53
N GLY A 752 9.91 7.86 -30.35
CA GLY A 752 10.54 8.18 -29.06
C GLY A 752 10.65 9.67 -28.77
N LYS A 753 9.99 10.52 -29.57
CA LYS A 753 10.03 11.96 -29.37
C LYS A 753 8.96 12.37 -28.37
N LEU A 754 9.36 13.22 -27.43
CA LEU A 754 8.46 13.78 -26.42
C LEU A 754 7.29 14.54 -27.07
N ILE A 755 6.07 14.20 -26.66
CA ILE A 755 4.85 14.92 -27.01
C ILE A 755 4.44 15.77 -25.80
N PRO A 756 4.54 17.11 -25.88
CA PRO A 756 3.98 17.98 -24.85
C PRO A 756 2.48 17.75 -24.70
N GLU A 757 1.97 17.72 -23.48
CA GLU A 757 0.55 17.45 -23.21
C GLU A 757 -0.40 18.40 -23.97
N ASN A 758 -0.01 19.67 -24.11
CA ASN A 758 -0.78 20.66 -24.87
C ASN A 758 -0.79 20.43 -26.39
N GLN A 759 0.09 19.56 -26.91
CA GLN A 759 0.21 19.18 -28.32
C GLN A 759 -0.50 17.86 -28.65
N LEU A 760 -1.07 17.16 -27.67
CA LEU A 760 -1.93 16.01 -27.95
C LEU A 760 -3.12 16.45 -28.82
N ASN A 761 -3.37 15.70 -29.89
CA ASN A 761 -4.51 15.95 -30.76
C ASN A 761 -5.84 15.60 -30.03
N ASP A 762 -6.96 16.09 -30.56
CA ASP A 762 -8.27 15.94 -29.90
C ASP A 762 -8.68 14.46 -29.73
N HIS A 763 -8.29 13.60 -30.67
CA HIS A 763 -8.58 12.16 -30.59
C HIS A 763 -7.79 11.49 -29.46
N ALA A 764 -6.49 11.79 -29.33
CA ALA A 764 -5.66 11.29 -28.23
C ALA A 764 -6.18 11.77 -26.87
N LYS A 765 -6.63 13.04 -26.77
CA LYS A 765 -7.25 13.58 -25.55
C LYS A 765 -8.56 12.86 -25.19
N GLU A 766 -9.40 12.56 -26.19
CA GLU A 766 -10.63 11.79 -25.98
C GLU A 766 -10.33 10.37 -25.49
N LEU A 767 -9.38 9.67 -26.12
CA LEU A 767 -8.94 8.33 -25.70
C LEU A 767 -8.38 8.33 -24.28
N LEU A 768 -7.55 9.33 -23.94
CA LEU A 768 -6.99 9.47 -22.60
C LEU A 768 -8.09 9.72 -21.56
N HIS A 769 -9.07 10.55 -21.89
CA HIS A 769 -10.21 10.81 -21.00
C HIS A 769 -11.07 9.56 -20.77
N ASP A 770 -11.39 8.82 -21.83
CA ASP A 770 -12.10 7.55 -21.72
C ASP A 770 -11.30 6.55 -20.88
N TYR A 771 -9.99 6.44 -21.12
CA TYR A 771 -9.10 5.57 -20.36
C TYR A 771 -9.05 5.93 -18.88
N MET A 772 -9.01 7.23 -18.54
CA MET A 772 -9.10 7.69 -17.15
C MET A 772 -10.43 7.30 -16.49
N LEU A 773 -11.57 7.45 -17.19
CA LEU A 773 -12.88 7.06 -16.67
C LEU A 773 -12.95 5.54 -16.42
N ILE A 774 -12.42 4.74 -17.34
CA ILE A 774 -12.38 3.28 -17.27
C ILE A 774 -11.46 2.82 -16.13
N GLN A 775 -10.25 3.38 -16.04
CA GLN A 775 -9.32 3.05 -14.96
C GLN A 775 -9.88 3.43 -13.59
N TYR A 776 -10.55 4.58 -13.47
CA TYR A 776 -11.25 4.94 -12.24
C TYR A 776 -12.36 3.95 -11.91
N ASP A 777 -13.23 3.61 -12.88
CA ASP A 777 -14.34 2.66 -12.70
C ASP A 777 -13.87 1.27 -12.26
N MET A 778 -12.81 0.76 -12.89
CA MET A 778 -12.26 -0.57 -12.62
C MET A 778 -11.48 -0.67 -11.29
N THR A 779 -11.18 0.46 -10.65
CA THR A 779 -10.35 0.49 -9.43
C THR A 779 -11.08 1.04 -8.21
N VAL A 780 -11.27 2.37 -8.12
CA VAL A 780 -11.82 3.05 -6.93
C VAL A 780 -13.23 3.59 -7.13
N GLY A 781 -13.79 3.42 -8.33
CA GLY A 781 -15.14 3.83 -8.69
C GLY A 781 -16.24 2.86 -8.22
N ASP A 782 -17.39 2.97 -8.88
CA ASP A 782 -18.60 2.18 -8.63
C ASP A 782 -18.65 0.87 -9.46
N HIS A 783 -17.60 0.55 -10.23
CA HIS A 783 -17.47 -0.68 -11.02
C HIS A 783 -18.65 -0.95 -11.99
N TYR A 784 -19.11 0.07 -12.71
CA TYR A 784 -20.24 -0.09 -13.63
C TYR A 784 -19.93 -1.03 -14.80
N LEU A 785 -18.68 -1.11 -15.26
CA LEU A 785 -18.28 -1.90 -16.43
C LEU A 785 -18.34 -3.43 -16.21
N ASP A 786 -18.28 -3.89 -14.96
CA ASP A 786 -18.30 -5.33 -14.61
C ASP A 786 -19.57 -6.02 -15.14
N ASP A 787 -20.70 -5.33 -15.10
CA ASP A 787 -22.00 -5.83 -15.58
C ASP A 787 -22.18 -5.72 -17.11
N MET A 788 -21.22 -5.13 -17.83
CA MET A 788 -21.35 -4.76 -19.24
C MET A 788 -20.53 -5.64 -20.20
N LYS A 789 -19.94 -6.73 -19.72
CA LYS A 789 -19.05 -7.62 -20.49
C LYS A 789 -17.87 -6.88 -21.14
N PHE A 790 -17.45 -5.76 -20.57
CA PHE A 790 -16.45 -4.88 -21.16
C PHE A 790 -15.09 -5.55 -21.35
N THR A 791 -14.73 -6.47 -20.46
CA THR A 791 -13.48 -7.24 -20.49
C THR A 791 -13.63 -8.61 -21.14
N ALA A 792 -14.85 -9.03 -21.49
CA ALA A 792 -15.10 -10.37 -22.00
C ALA A 792 -14.47 -10.59 -23.38
N MET A 793 -13.68 -11.65 -23.51
CA MET A 793 -13.10 -12.03 -24.79
C MET A 793 -14.15 -12.60 -25.74
N PRO A 794 -14.04 -12.33 -27.05
CA PRO A 794 -14.93 -12.91 -28.06
C PRO A 794 -14.80 -14.43 -28.13
N GLN A 795 -15.96 -15.10 -28.25
CA GLN A 795 -16.05 -16.56 -28.36
C GLN A 795 -15.71 -17.11 -29.75
#